data_AF-A0A2V9Z5M1-F1
#
_entry.id   AF-A0A2V9Z5M1-F1
#
_cell.length_a   1.000
_cell.length_b   1.000
_cell.length_c   1.000
_cell.angle_alpha   90.00
_cell.angle_beta   90.00
_cell.angle_gamma   90.00
#
_symmetry.space_group_name_H-M   'P 1'
#
loop_
_entity.id
_entity.type
_entity.pdbx_description
1 polymer ?
#
loop_
_entity_poly.entity_id
_entity_poly.type
_entity_poly.pdbx_seq_one_letter_code
_entity_poly.pdbx_strand_id
1 'polypeptide(L)'
;METVNATLGGTVTGAPIQNLPLNGRNTLDLALTQPGVVPIADDLGTYGTSNGGSNGFGGISVAGGRGDAVTYLLDGGLNNRVTSNQVVFNPNPEAVEEFRLMENNYTAEYGRNGGGTISVVLKSGTNSPHGSLYDYLRNDALNASDFFDNAQGNPRPVLKRNQFGGTIGGPITVPKLIDGKDRFFFFFGYQGQRQTATENQGFVTTYTPTQLAGDFSGDPGVISFLQSHTHYQADPAKAAQGIIDPAKINPVAQAYIAAGLIPTSPSGQIFPQGSRKDDVNQYVGKFDFYATRNDRISLSVGYNKEPILEPFFGANVPGFSSAATTWDYFANIGYTKTLSPTTLNEFHATGQRWYQTTVPATHPPAVADLGINIQSDDPFGPAQLFFASGMVVGFDPNVHWKADNTYALTDTLTWNRGRHTWKFGGRFAIMQENSVYAYQTNGGFDFAGPDGIGAGNDLADFLFGAADEYFQFSKAPSNEHQKQYAAFAQDEWKVTPRLTLTLGLRYEYTTPETDTRGFSFSIIPGLQSTRFVNAPPGLVFPGDKGAPKGWYFPDRKNFSPRVGFAWDPFGNGKTSLRGGFGMFYDTLNGWMSDWATDEPPFAGGADIFPDSSMVPANVASTILSHPYETVGVADPFPSQIPPPTNVDFVSAGFLPGLGPSNNFVDVHLKTPYVYQYNLSVERQVGTGLMAEIGYAGSSSHKLLTWVDQNPMLLGTSTRVLDVNLADPTTYGYMPTFAGLNNANYNGLLASLTKRETDVRYLGQVFFTLGYTWSHNLDNGSGFNSRMSYIPFYNHHQLYGNSDFDVRQRLTFSGGWELPFARLWSGGPKRLTTGWSLYPIVFAQSGIPLDFRA
;
A
#
# COMPACT_ATOMS: atom_id res chain seq x y z
N MET A 1 -7.38 6.88 35.26
CA MET A 1 -6.03 7.34 34.92
C MET A 1 -5.18 6.11 34.72
N GLU A 2 -4.34 6.10 33.69
CA GLU A 2 -3.36 5.03 33.49
C GLU A 2 -2.17 5.25 34.45
N THR A 3 -1.80 4.26 35.25
CA THR A 3 -0.76 4.37 36.31
C THR A 3 0.26 3.24 36.28
N VAL A 4 0.20 2.40 35.24
CA VAL A 4 0.97 1.17 35.12
C VAL A 4 1.75 1.13 33.81
N ASN A 5 1.16 1.60 32.71
CA ASN A 5 1.77 1.49 31.37
C ASN A 5 2.24 2.86 30.82
N ALA A 6 3.45 2.88 30.23
CA ALA A 6 4.06 4.04 29.56
C ALA A 6 3.76 4.17 28.05
N THR A 7 2.93 3.28 27.49
CA THR A 7 2.52 3.32 26.08
C THR A 7 1.66 4.55 25.82
N LEU A 8 1.98 5.33 24.78
CA LEU A 8 1.09 6.33 24.22
C LEU A 8 0.18 5.69 23.17
N GLY A 9 -1.10 6.08 23.20
CA GLY A 9 -2.11 5.59 22.27
C GLY A 9 -3.52 5.80 22.81
N GLY A 10 -4.49 5.19 22.14
CA GLY A 10 -5.90 5.36 22.45
C GLY A 10 -6.73 4.11 22.21
N THR A 11 -7.81 3.99 22.98
CA THR A 11 -8.80 2.92 22.83
C THR A 11 -10.15 3.54 22.56
N VAL A 12 -10.82 3.05 21.52
CA VAL A 12 -12.20 3.37 21.18
C VAL A 12 -13.05 2.11 21.40
N THR A 13 -14.14 2.24 22.15
CA THR A 13 -15.04 1.14 22.51
C THR A 13 -16.49 1.57 22.38
N GLY A 14 -17.38 0.61 22.10
CA GLY A 14 -18.83 0.80 22.19
C GLY A 14 -19.42 1.71 21.11
N ALA A 15 -20.33 2.61 21.50
CA ALA A 15 -21.12 3.46 20.61
C ALA A 15 -20.32 4.25 19.56
N PRO A 16 -19.17 4.88 19.88
CA PRO A 16 -18.40 5.61 18.86
C PRO A 16 -17.96 4.75 17.68
N ILE A 17 -17.65 3.46 17.86
CA ILE A 17 -17.26 2.58 16.73
C ILE A 17 -18.42 2.49 15.72
N GLN A 18 -19.65 2.35 16.21
CA GLN A 18 -20.84 2.08 15.39
C GLN A 18 -21.52 3.35 14.87
N ASN A 19 -21.53 4.41 15.66
CA ASN A 19 -22.34 5.60 15.42
C ASN A 19 -21.57 6.77 14.83
N LEU A 20 -20.23 6.75 14.89
CA LEU A 20 -19.44 7.76 14.19
C LEU A 20 -19.60 7.59 12.68
N PRO A 21 -19.75 8.69 11.91
CA PRO A 21 -19.90 8.66 10.46
C PRO A 21 -18.59 8.30 9.75
N LEU A 22 -18.14 7.05 9.90
CA LEU A 22 -16.95 6.52 9.23
C LEU A 22 -17.26 6.36 7.73
N ASN A 23 -16.56 7.10 6.88
CA ASN A 23 -16.76 7.02 5.43
C ASN A 23 -16.39 5.62 4.94
N GLY A 24 -17.24 4.99 4.13
CA GLY A 24 -17.02 3.62 3.70
C GLY A 24 -17.19 2.57 4.79
N ARG A 25 -17.49 2.98 6.03
CA ARG A 25 -17.58 2.12 7.21
C ARG A 25 -16.26 1.39 7.50
N ASN A 26 -15.15 2.06 7.23
CA ASN A 26 -13.81 1.55 7.50
C ASN A 26 -13.46 1.74 8.98
N THR A 27 -13.20 0.66 9.72
CA THR A 27 -12.87 0.79 11.16
C THR A 27 -11.50 1.39 11.43
N LEU A 28 -10.58 1.32 10.46
CA LEU A 28 -9.24 1.88 10.61
C LEU A 28 -9.24 3.42 10.61
N ASP A 29 -10.28 4.06 10.06
CA ASP A 29 -10.46 5.52 10.15
C ASP A 29 -10.61 6.01 11.60
N LEU A 30 -10.91 5.12 12.57
CA LEU A 30 -10.88 5.46 13.98
C LEU A 30 -9.48 5.87 14.46
N ALA A 31 -8.42 5.36 13.83
CA ALA A 31 -7.04 5.78 14.14
C ALA A 31 -6.87 7.30 13.94
N LEU A 32 -7.48 7.87 12.91
CA LEU A 32 -7.37 9.30 12.58
C LEU A 32 -8.01 10.23 13.61
N THR A 33 -8.84 9.68 14.50
CA THR A 33 -9.41 10.42 15.63
C THR A 33 -8.41 10.61 16.77
N GLN A 34 -7.34 9.81 16.80
CA GLN A 34 -6.30 9.91 17.82
C GLN A 34 -5.27 10.99 17.47
N PRO A 35 -4.70 11.69 18.47
CA PRO A 35 -3.56 12.58 18.26
C PRO A 35 -2.36 11.84 17.66
N GLY A 36 -1.48 12.53 16.94
CA GLY A 36 -0.27 11.93 16.38
C GLY A 36 -0.51 11.01 15.18
N VAL A 37 -1.75 10.87 14.72
CA VAL A 37 -2.10 10.11 13.51
C VAL A 37 -2.55 11.03 12.40
N VAL A 38 -1.95 10.88 11.23
CA VAL A 38 -2.26 11.65 10.02
C VAL A 38 -2.57 10.70 8.86
N PRO A 39 -3.50 11.06 7.96
CA PRO A 39 -3.70 10.28 6.74
C PRO A 39 -2.48 10.47 5.83
N ILE A 40 -2.19 9.45 5.02
CA ILE A 40 -1.22 9.56 3.93
C ILE A 40 -2.03 9.87 2.67
N ALA A 41 -1.59 10.83 1.85
CA ALA A 41 -2.36 11.19 0.66
C ALA A 41 -2.24 10.08 -0.41
N ASP A 42 -3.35 9.79 -1.09
CA ASP A 42 -3.43 8.75 -2.14
C ASP A 42 -2.53 9.07 -3.36
N ASP A 43 -2.23 10.35 -3.60
CA ASP A 43 -1.36 10.83 -4.69
C ASP A 43 0.14 10.63 -4.42
N LEU A 44 0.51 10.12 -3.25
CA LEU A 44 1.91 9.86 -2.88
C LEU A 44 2.46 8.57 -3.49
N GLY A 45 1.72 7.87 -4.36
CA GLY A 45 2.19 6.68 -5.09
C GLY A 45 2.66 5.52 -4.19
N THR A 46 2.47 5.62 -2.88
CA THR A 46 3.18 4.78 -1.93
C THR A 46 2.47 3.43 -1.80
N TYR A 47 3.06 2.38 -2.37
CA TYR A 47 2.59 1.01 -2.18
C TYR A 47 2.54 0.65 -0.68
N GLY A 48 1.47 -0.02 -0.25
CA GLY A 48 1.29 -0.38 1.16
C GLY A 48 0.59 0.65 2.02
N THR A 49 0.15 1.79 1.47
CA THR A 49 -0.66 2.76 2.20
C THR A 49 -2.15 2.44 2.16
N SER A 50 -2.72 1.78 1.14
CA SER A 50 -4.16 1.52 1.16
C SER A 50 -4.59 0.56 2.30
N ASN A 51 -5.58 0.96 3.12
CA ASN A 51 -5.96 0.29 4.36
C ASN A 51 -6.85 -0.96 4.14
N GLY A 52 -6.54 -1.80 3.15
CA GLY A 52 -7.23 -3.07 2.88
C GLY A 52 -8.73 -2.94 2.54
N GLY A 53 -9.14 -1.80 1.99
CA GLY A 53 -10.49 -1.56 1.48
C GLY A 53 -10.52 -0.32 0.60
N SER A 54 -11.44 -0.30 -0.36
CA SER A 54 -11.60 0.75 -1.38
C SER A 54 -12.22 2.06 -0.89
N ASN A 55 -12.80 2.07 0.31
CA ASN A 55 -13.51 3.22 0.86
C ASN A 55 -13.00 3.56 2.26
N GLY A 56 -12.32 4.71 2.41
CA GLY A 56 -11.74 5.21 3.66
C GLY A 56 -10.55 6.10 3.36
N PHE A 57 -9.80 6.56 4.37
CA PHE A 57 -8.53 7.23 4.11
C PHE A 57 -7.44 6.21 3.71
N GLY A 58 -6.69 6.52 2.65
CA GLY A 58 -5.51 5.76 2.23
C GLY A 58 -4.40 5.86 3.28
N GLY A 59 -4.24 4.81 4.08
CA GLY A 59 -3.10 4.68 4.99
C GLY A 59 -3.07 5.68 6.12
N ILE A 60 -2.23 5.38 7.09
CA ILE A 60 -2.02 6.22 8.25
C ILE A 60 -0.53 6.27 8.58
N SER A 61 -0.03 7.47 8.88
CA SER A 61 1.24 7.60 9.61
C SER A 61 0.90 7.79 11.08
N VAL A 62 1.58 7.00 11.92
CA VAL A 62 1.43 7.02 13.37
C VAL A 62 2.74 7.52 13.96
N ALA A 63 2.69 8.68 14.63
CA ALA A 63 3.84 9.32 15.27
C ALA A 63 5.10 9.42 14.38
N GLY A 64 4.88 9.76 13.10
CA GLY A 64 5.92 9.90 12.07
C GLY A 64 6.47 8.58 11.50
N GLY A 65 5.92 7.44 11.90
CA GLY A 65 6.20 6.14 11.27
C GLY A 65 5.66 6.10 9.84
N ARG A 66 6.30 5.29 8.96
CA ARG A 66 5.82 5.09 7.58
C ARG A 66 4.48 4.35 7.55
N GLY A 67 3.71 4.55 6.47
CA GLY A 67 2.40 3.92 6.29
C GLY A 67 2.44 2.40 6.27
N ASP A 68 3.53 1.83 5.77
CA ASP A 68 3.79 0.40 5.71
C ASP A 68 4.50 -0.14 6.97
N ALA A 69 4.54 0.64 8.07
CA ALA A 69 5.16 0.25 9.35
C ALA A 69 4.14 0.04 10.48
N VAL A 70 2.88 -0.30 10.15
CA VAL A 70 1.82 -0.59 11.14
C VAL A 70 1.57 -2.10 11.24
N THR A 71 1.49 -2.62 12.46
CA THR A 71 1.05 -4.00 12.72
C THR A 71 -0.46 -4.03 13.00
N TYR A 72 -1.20 -4.89 12.31
CA TYR A 72 -2.63 -5.11 12.54
C TYR A 72 -2.85 -6.46 13.24
N LEU A 73 -3.63 -6.44 14.31
CA LEU A 73 -4.06 -7.63 15.04
C LEU A 73 -5.58 -7.73 15.04
N LEU A 74 -6.10 -8.95 14.88
CA LEU A 74 -7.52 -9.26 15.00
C LEU A 74 -7.72 -10.40 16.01
N ASP A 75 -8.36 -10.09 17.13
CA ASP A 75 -8.47 -10.98 18.30
C ASP A 75 -7.09 -11.57 18.71
N GLY A 76 -6.04 -10.75 18.67
CA GLY A 76 -4.67 -11.13 19.00
C GLY A 76 -3.89 -11.86 17.89
N GLY A 77 -4.56 -12.29 16.82
CA GLY A 77 -3.94 -12.92 15.66
C GLY A 77 -3.35 -11.90 14.68
N LEU A 78 -2.26 -12.26 14.00
CA LEU A 78 -1.60 -11.40 13.00
C LEU A 78 -2.50 -11.20 11.76
N ASN A 79 -2.66 -9.97 11.30
CA ASN A 79 -3.60 -9.58 10.26
C ASN A 79 -2.99 -8.68 9.16
N ASN A 80 -1.71 -8.87 8.83
CA ASN A 80 -0.96 -8.08 7.84
C ASN A 80 -0.67 -8.88 6.55
N ARG A 81 -0.87 -8.31 5.37
CA ARG A 81 -0.40 -8.86 4.08
C ARG A 81 1.11 -9.02 4.08
N VAL A 82 1.61 -9.98 3.31
CA VAL A 82 3.04 -10.30 3.23
C VAL A 82 3.74 -9.25 2.41
N THR A 83 3.17 -8.95 1.25
CA THR A 83 3.72 -8.01 0.29
C THR A 83 3.66 -6.58 0.83
N SER A 84 2.46 -6.03 0.97
CA SER A 84 2.25 -4.60 1.13
C SER A 84 2.16 -4.13 2.59
N ASN A 85 2.25 -5.07 3.53
CA ASN A 85 2.02 -4.86 4.96
C ASN A 85 0.61 -4.33 5.36
N GLN A 86 -0.34 -4.29 4.43
CA GLN A 86 -1.71 -3.81 4.67
C GLN A 86 -2.54 -4.78 5.51
N VAL A 87 -3.68 -4.33 6.04
CA VAL A 87 -4.62 -5.24 6.71
C VAL A 87 -5.17 -6.29 5.74
N VAL A 88 -5.29 -7.55 6.17
CA VAL A 88 -5.98 -8.59 5.36
C VAL A 88 -7.48 -8.52 5.55
N PHE A 89 -7.97 -8.66 6.78
CA PHE A 89 -9.41 -8.61 7.06
C PHE A 89 -9.75 -7.46 8.00
N ASN A 90 -10.50 -6.48 7.50
CA ASN A 90 -10.97 -5.33 8.27
C ASN A 90 -12.47 -5.48 8.58
N PRO A 91 -12.85 -5.94 9.80
CA PRO A 91 -14.25 -6.19 10.13
C PRO A 91 -15.09 -4.91 10.09
N ASN A 92 -16.35 -5.02 9.69
CA ASN A 92 -17.27 -3.90 9.73
C ASN A 92 -17.51 -3.39 11.17
N PRO A 93 -17.85 -2.10 11.37
CA PRO A 93 -17.96 -1.51 12.70
C PRO A 93 -18.97 -2.19 13.65
N GLU A 94 -20.04 -2.81 13.15
CA GLU A 94 -20.98 -3.56 14.01
C GLU A 94 -20.38 -4.82 14.61
N ALA A 95 -19.35 -5.40 13.99
CA ALA A 95 -18.67 -6.59 14.48
C ALA A 95 -17.56 -6.29 15.48
N VAL A 96 -17.12 -5.03 15.59
CA VAL A 96 -16.02 -4.63 16.45
C VAL A 96 -16.53 -4.21 17.84
N GLU A 97 -15.90 -4.76 18.87
CA GLU A 97 -16.14 -4.42 20.28
C GLU A 97 -15.14 -3.35 20.76
N GLU A 98 -13.88 -3.54 20.40
CA GLU A 98 -12.77 -2.67 20.80
C GLU A 98 -11.83 -2.42 19.62
N PHE A 99 -11.47 -1.15 19.44
CA PHE A 99 -10.39 -0.71 18.59
C PHE A 99 -9.33 -0.06 19.48
N ARG A 100 -8.08 -0.54 19.41
CA ARG A 100 -6.97 0.01 20.18
C ARG A 100 -5.79 0.33 19.29
N LEU A 101 -5.33 1.58 19.36
CA LEU A 101 -4.10 2.05 18.73
C LEU A 101 -3.02 2.20 19.79
N MET A 102 -1.85 1.63 19.51
CA MET A 102 -0.61 1.81 20.26
C MET A 102 0.39 2.53 19.38
N GLU A 103 0.68 3.79 19.73
CA GLU A 103 1.42 4.73 18.89
C GLU A 103 2.92 4.70 19.18
N ASN A 104 3.29 4.79 20.46
CA ASN A 104 4.67 4.98 20.87
C ASN A 104 4.98 4.26 22.18
N ASN A 105 6.18 3.65 22.25
CA ASN A 105 6.73 2.95 23.40
C ASN A 105 5.84 1.79 23.93
N TYR A 106 5.30 0.97 23.04
CA TYR A 106 4.50 -0.20 23.42
C TYR A 106 5.36 -1.35 23.98
N THR A 107 4.75 -2.18 24.83
CA THR A 107 5.38 -3.28 25.57
C THR A 107 5.99 -4.35 24.67
N ALA A 108 7.02 -5.07 25.15
CA ALA A 108 7.81 -6.07 24.40
C ALA A 108 6.98 -7.25 23.84
N GLU A 109 5.76 -7.41 24.35
CA GLU A 109 4.73 -8.30 23.83
C GLU A 109 4.39 -7.99 22.35
N TYR A 110 4.26 -6.71 22.00
CA TYR A 110 3.99 -6.25 20.64
C TYR A 110 5.31 -5.96 19.90
N GLY A 111 5.32 -6.18 18.59
CA GLY A 111 6.49 -5.96 17.72
C GLY A 111 6.08 -6.17 16.27
N ARG A 112 7.00 -6.67 15.44
CA ARG A 112 6.89 -6.76 13.98
C ARG A 112 7.20 -5.46 13.24
N ASN A 113 6.61 -4.34 13.66
CA ASN A 113 6.89 -3.02 13.07
C ASN A 113 7.10 -1.95 14.13
N GLY A 114 7.77 -0.86 13.72
CA GLY A 114 8.14 0.30 14.53
C GLY A 114 7.26 1.54 14.34
N GLY A 115 6.29 1.54 13.43
CA GLY A 115 5.37 2.68 13.22
C GLY A 115 4.16 2.69 14.15
N GLY A 116 3.65 1.52 14.55
CA GLY A 116 2.55 1.42 15.50
C GLY A 116 1.88 0.05 15.48
N THR A 117 0.97 -0.21 16.42
CA THR A 117 0.15 -1.44 16.44
C THR A 117 -1.32 -1.09 16.61
N ILE A 118 -2.16 -1.58 15.71
CA ILE A 118 -3.62 -1.53 15.81
C ILE A 118 -4.14 -2.92 16.18
N SER A 119 -4.89 -3.00 17.27
CA SER A 119 -5.54 -4.21 17.73
C SER A 119 -7.05 -4.04 17.68
N VAL A 120 -7.72 -4.93 16.94
CA VAL A 120 -9.17 -4.98 16.82
C VAL A 120 -9.68 -6.24 17.51
N VAL A 121 -10.72 -6.10 18.32
CA VAL A 121 -11.38 -7.21 19.02
C VAL A 121 -12.81 -7.33 18.51
N LEU A 122 -13.20 -8.55 18.13
CA LEU A 122 -14.56 -8.83 17.68
C LEU A 122 -15.51 -9.01 18.86
N LYS A 123 -16.77 -8.64 18.64
CA LYS A 123 -17.88 -8.96 19.55
C LYS A 123 -18.03 -10.47 19.73
N SER A 124 -18.43 -10.85 20.94
CA SER A 124 -18.80 -12.22 21.32
C SER A 124 -20.32 -12.35 21.46
N GLY A 125 -20.83 -13.58 21.37
CA GLY A 125 -22.21 -13.87 21.76
C GLY A 125 -22.44 -13.69 23.26
N THR A 126 -23.72 -13.58 23.64
CA THR A 126 -24.15 -13.47 25.04
C THR A 126 -25.19 -14.55 25.36
N ASN A 127 -25.66 -14.63 26.60
CA ASN A 127 -26.69 -15.60 27.01
C ASN A 127 -28.08 -15.33 26.42
N SER A 128 -28.29 -14.15 25.83
CA SER A 128 -29.57 -13.77 25.23
C SER A 128 -29.36 -13.52 23.74
N PRO A 129 -30.16 -14.14 22.86
CA PRO A 129 -30.14 -13.81 21.44
C PRO A 129 -30.39 -12.31 21.24
N HIS A 130 -29.50 -11.66 20.51
CA HIS A 130 -29.63 -10.26 20.12
C HIS A 130 -28.94 -10.04 18.77
N GLY A 131 -29.31 -8.97 18.09
CA GLY A 131 -28.79 -8.66 16.76
C GLY A 131 -29.21 -7.28 16.30
N SER A 132 -28.65 -6.87 15.18
CA SER A 132 -28.98 -5.60 14.52
C SER A 132 -29.19 -5.83 13.03
N LEU A 133 -30.02 -4.99 12.42
CA LEU A 133 -30.12 -4.83 10.97
C LEU A 133 -29.88 -3.35 10.67
N TYR A 134 -29.20 -3.06 9.58
CA TYR A 134 -28.87 -1.70 9.20
C TYR A 134 -28.81 -1.54 7.68
N ASP A 135 -29.02 -0.31 7.22
CA ASP A 135 -28.87 0.13 5.84
C ASP A 135 -28.37 1.58 5.83
N TYR A 136 -27.36 1.85 5.00
CA TYR A 136 -26.72 3.15 4.83
C TYR A 136 -26.72 3.50 3.34
N LEU A 137 -27.30 4.65 3.02
CA LEU A 137 -27.36 5.18 1.66
C LEU A 137 -26.46 6.41 1.51
N ARG A 138 -25.64 6.42 0.47
CA ARG A 138 -24.98 7.63 -0.04
C ARG A 138 -25.28 7.75 -1.53
N ASN A 139 -25.74 8.92 -1.94
CA ASN A 139 -26.26 9.14 -3.29
C ASN A 139 -25.89 10.53 -3.83
N ASP A 140 -25.62 10.63 -5.13
CA ASP A 140 -25.36 11.90 -5.84
C ASP A 140 -26.54 12.88 -5.75
N ALA A 141 -27.77 12.41 -5.55
CA ALA A 141 -28.93 13.26 -5.29
C ALA A 141 -28.87 13.98 -3.93
N LEU A 142 -28.13 13.44 -2.96
CA LEU A 142 -27.97 14.00 -1.61
C LEU A 142 -26.63 14.73 -1.43
N ASN A 143 -25.62 14.41 -2.24
CA ASN A 143 -24.29 14.99 -2.15
C ASN A 143 -24.14 16.22 -3.06
N ALA A 144 -23.36 17.20 -2.63
CA ALA A 144 -22.90 18.28 -3.50
C ALA A 144 -21.84 17.78 -4.49
N SER A 145 -21.69 18.45 -5.64
CA SER A 145 -20.54 18.25 -6.54
C SER A 145 -19.29 18.90 -5.96
N ASP A 146 -18.12 18.37 -6.30
CA ASP A 146 -16.85 18.98 -5.90
C ASP A 146 -16.65 20.38 -6.51
N PHE A 147 -15.82 21.21 -5.86
CA PHE A 147 -15.51 22.56 -6.31
C PHE A 147 -14.94 22.57 -7.74
N PHE A 148 -14.01 21.67 -8.06
CA PHE A 148 -13.34 21.64 -9.37
C PHE A 148 -14.30 21.22 -10.48
N ASP A 149 -15.19 20.26 -10.22
CA ASP A 149 -16.25 19.89 -11.16
C ASP A 149 -17.18 21.07 -11.45
N ASN A 150 -17.62 21.78 -10.41
CA ASN A 150 -18.48 22.96 -10.57
C ASN A 150 -17.76 24.08 -11.33
N ALA A 151 -16.48 24.32 -11.03
CA ALA A 151 -15.68 25.35 -11.68
C ALA A 151 -15.49 25.10 -13.18
N GLN A 152 -15.46 23.83 -13.59
CA GLN A 152 -15.33 23.41 -14.98
C GLN A 152 -16.69 23.25 -15.71
N GLY A 153 -17.81 23.38 -14.99
CA GLY A 153 -19.14 23.13 -15.54
C GLY A 153 -19.41 21.65 -15.83
N ASN A 154 -18.64 20.75 -15.21
CA ASN A 154 -18.80 19.32 -15.37
C ASN A 154 -20.13 18.86 -14.76
N PRO A 155 -20.77 17.83 -15.34
CA PRO A 155 -21.92 17.20 -14.70
C PRO A 155 -21.49 16.62 -13.36
N ARG A 156 -22.39 16.68 -12.37
CA ARG A 156 -22.16 16.07 -11.05
C ARG A 156 -21.79 14.59 -11.24
N PRO A 157 -20.65 14.11 -10.70
CA PRO A 157 -20.29 12.70 -10.77
C PRO A 157 -21.37 11.81 -10.17
N VAL A 158 -21.64 10.68 -10.81
CA VAL A 158 -22.57 9.68 -10.25
C VAL A 158 -21.90 9.04 -9.05
N LEU A 159 -22.63 8.91 -7.94
CA LEU A 159 -22.21 8.11 -6.79
C LEU A 159 -23.46 7.49 -6.18
N LYS A 160 -23.57 6.17 -6.29
CA LYS A 160 -24.64 5.39 -5.67
C LYS A 160 -24.01 4.32 -4.83
N ARG A 161 -24.12 4.45 -3.51
CA ARG A 161 -23.59 3.48 -2.55
C ARG A 161 -24.66 3.08 -1.55
N ASN A 162 -24.88 1.77 -1.45
CA ASN A 162 -25.73 1.16 -0.44
C ASN A 162 -24.89 0.20 0.38
N GLN A 163 -24.88 0.35 1.70
CA GLN A 163 -24.18 -0.54 2.62
C GLN A 163 -25.19 -1.08 3.64
N PHE A 164 -25.53 -2.35 3.50
CA PHE A 164 -26.58 -3.00 4.27
C PHE A 164 -26.03 -4.25 4.94
N GLY A 165 -26.62 -4.64 6.06
CA GLY A 165 -26.12 -5.79 6.78
C GLY A 165 -26.87 -6.09 8.04
N GLY A 166 -26.33 -7.04 8.79
CA GLY A 166 -26.88 -7.44 10.06
C GLY A 166 -25.92 -8.24 10.90
N THR A 167 -26.20 -8.27 12.20
CA THR A 167 -25.48 -9.09 13.16
C THR A 167 -26.45 -9.91 13.99
N ILE A 168 -25.98 -11.05 14.48
CA ILE A 168 -26.70 -11.89 15.42
C ILE A 168 -25.70 -12.57 16.35
N GLY A 169 -25.99 -12.61 17.64
CA GLY A 169 -25.20 -13.34 18.62
C GLY A 169 -26.05 -13.88 19.75
N GLY A 170 -25.58 -14.97 20.36
CA GLY A 170 -26.33 -15.67 21.40
C GLY A 170 -25.62 -16.94 21.88
N PRO A 171 -26.26 -17.71 22.77
CA PRO A 171 -25.75 -19.00 23.19
C PRO A 171 -26.05 -20.07 22.13
N ILE A 172 -25.15 -21.04 21.96
CA ILE A 172 -25.37 -22.20 21.09
C ILE A 172 -26.08 -23.30 21.89
N THR A 173 -27.39 -23.36 21.77
CA THR A 173 -28.20 -24.40 22.41
C THR A 173 -28.73 -25.37 21.36
N VAL A 174 -28.22 -26.61 21.39
CA VAL A 174 -28.75 -27.71 20.56
C VAL A 174 -29.65 -28.56 21.44
N PRO A 175 -30.97 -28.64 21.18
CA PRO A 175 -31.90 -29.36 22.03
C PRO A 175 -31.43 -30.78 22.33
N LYS A 176 -31.41 -31.15 23.62
CA LYS A 176 -30.99 -32.46 24.15
C LYS A 176 -29.51 -32.84 23.95
N LEU A 177 -28.69 -31.99 23.33
CA LEU A 177 -27.28 -32.28 23.03
C LEU A 177 -26.32 -31.27 23.68
N ILE A 178 -26.64 -29.97 23.64
CA ILE A 178 -25.78 -28.89 24.14
C ILE A 178 -26.64 -27.81 24.78
N ASP A 179 -26.37 -27.46 26.04
CA ASP A 179 -26.80 -26.20 26.64
C ASP A 179 -25.62 -25.23 26.65
N GLY A 180 -25.64 -24.28 25.73
CA GLY A 180 -24.56 -23.31 25.54
C GLY A 180 -24.62 -22.13 26.51
N LYS A 181 -25.64 -22.04 27.37
CA LYS A 181 -25.71 -20.95 28.34
C LYS A 181 -24.48 -20.95 29.24
N ASP A 182 -23.89 -19.77 29.42
CA ASP A 182 -22.65 -19.53 30.18
C ASP A 182 -21.40 -20.26 29.67
N ARG A 183 -21.49 -20.96 28.52
CA ARG A 183 -20.44 -21.87 28.07
C ARG A 183 -20.09 -21.80 26.60
N PHE A 184 -21.05 -21.67 25.71
CA PHE A 184 -20.81 -21.71 24.27
C PHE A 184 -21.62 -20.64 23.56
N PHE A 185 -20.90 -19.68 22.97
CA PHE A 185 -21.48 -18.50 22.35
C PHE A 185 -21.07 -18.40 20.88
N PHE A 186 -21.96 -17.83 20.07
CA PHE A 186 -21.65 -17.42 18.71
C PHE A 186 -21.98 -15.95 18.51
N PHE A 187 -21.23 -15.32 17.62
CA PHE A 187 -21.52 -14.03 17.03
C PHE A 187 -21.28 -14.14 15.52
N PHE A 188 -22.18 -13.59 14.72
CA PHE A 188 -22.08 -13.56 13.27
C PHE A 188 -22.50 -12.20 12.75
N GLY A 189 -21.79 -11.71 11.75
CA GLY A 189 -22.08 -10.48 11.02
C GLY A 189 -21.97 -10.68 9.52
N TYR A 190 -22.85 -10.01 8.79
CA TYR A 190 -22.78 -9.86 7.34
C TYR A 190 -22.90 -8.39 6.97
N GLN A 191 -22.06 -7.93 6.04
CA GLN A 191 -22.18 -6.62 5.40
C GLN A 191 -22.05 -6.77 3.89
N GLY A 192 -23.02 -6.23 3.15
CA GLY A 192 -22.97 -6.06 1.71
C GLY A 192 -22.80 -4.58 1.35
N GLN A 193 -21.89 -4.28 0.44
CA GLN A 193 -21.80 -2.98 -0.22
C GLN A 193 -22.13 -3.13 -1.70
N ARG A 194 -22.95 -2.23 -2.23
CA ARG A 194 -23.11 -2.05 -3.67
C ARG A 194 -22.78 -0.62 -4.03
N GLN A 195 -21.75 -0.42 -4.84
CA GLN A 195 -21.28 0.90 -5.24
C GLN A 195 -21.17 1.00 -6.76
N THR A 196 -21.66 2.12 -7.28
CA THR A 196 -21.36 2.59 -8.63
C THR A 196 -20.97 4.05 -8.53
N ALA A 197 -19.79 4.38 -9.04
CA ALA A 197 -19.26 5.73 -9.03
C ALA A 197 -18.73 6.12 -10.41
N THR A 198 -18.81 7.41 -10.75
CA THR A 198 -18.05 7.97 -11.86
C THR A 198 -16.61 8.14 -11.41
N GLU A 199 -15.68 7.56 -12.16
CA GLU A 199 -14.26 7.82 -12.07
C GLU A 199 -13.84 8.72 -13.22
N ASN A 200 -12.94 9.67 -12.98
CA ASN A 200 -12.41 10.56 -14.00
C ASN A 200 -10.88 10.57 -13.95
N GLN A 201 -10.26 10.90 -15.09
CA GLN A 201 -8.80 10.93 -15.26
C GLN A 201 -8.23 12.35 -15.37
N GLY A 202 -9.03 13.36 -15.01
CA GLY A 202 -8.70 14.76 -15.29
C GLY A 202 -8.76 15.10 -16.79
N PHE A 203 -8.14 16.22 -17.16
CA PHE A 203 -8.00 16.60 -18.57
C PHE A 203 -6.87 15.81 -19.21
N VAL A 204 -7.19 15.16 -20.32
CA VAL A 204 -6.22 14.43 -21.15
C VAL A 204 -6.17 15.10 -22.52
N THR A 205 -4.97 15.53 -22.93
CA THR A 205 -4.72 16.04 -24.27
C THR A 205 -4.95 14.92 -25.29
N THR A 206 -5.59 15.22 -26.41
CA THR A 206 -5.89 14.24 -27.45
C THR A 206 -6.00 14.91 -28.82
N TYR A 207 -6.27 14.14 -29.86
CA TYR A 207 -6.41 14.66 -31.22
C TYR A 207 -7.67 15.50 -31.41
N THR A 208 -7.55 16.60 -32.16
CA THR A 208 -8.70 17.13 -32.90
C THR A 208 -9.06 16.22 -34.09
N PRO A 209 -10.32 16.24 -34.58
CA PRO A 209 -10.68 15.47 -35.77
C PRO A 209 -9.81 15.77 -37.00
N THR A 210 -9.33 17.01 -37.14
CA THR A 210 -8.41 17.42 -38.21
C THR A 210 -7.00 16.88 -37.98
N GLN A 211 -6.48 16.95 -36.75
CA GLN A 211 -5.17 16.37 -36.43
C GLN A 211 -5.14 14.85 -36.61
N LEU A 212 -6.18 14.12 -36.19
CA LEU A 212 -6.23 12.66 -36.39
C LEU A 212 -6.26 12.29 -37.89
N ALA A 213 -6.82 13.17 -38.72
CA ALA A 213 -6.78 13.04 -40.18
C ALA A 213 -5.45 13.49 -40.82
N GLY A 214 -4.48 13.91 -40.02
CA GLY A 214 -3.13 14.30 -40.46
C GLY A 214 -2.91 15.81 -40.67
N ASP A 215 -3.87 16.67 -40.33
CA ASP A 215 -3.72 18.13 -40.48
C ASP A 215 -3.25 18.79 -39.17
N PHE A 216 -1.96 19.11 -39.12
CA PHE A 216 -1.31 19.83 -38.01
C PHE A 216 -0.95 21.26 -38.42
N SER A 217 -1.84 21.90 -39.20
CA SER A 217 -1.57 23.21 -39.80
C SER A 217 -0.97 24.24 -38.83
N GLY A 218 0.25 24.69 -39.12
CA GLY A 218 0.96 25.69 -38.32
C GLY A 218 1.85 25.15 -37.20
N ASP A 219 1.94 23.83 -37.00
CA ASP A 219 2.93 23.22 -36.11
C ASP A 219 4.34 23.26 -36.77
N PRO A 220 5.31 24.01 -36.20
CA PRO A 220 6.63 24.17 -36.81
C PRO A 220 7.43 22.86 -36.91
N GLY A 221 7.25 21.96 -35.94
CA GLY A 221 7.95 20.68 -35.87
C GLY A 221 7.48 19.74 -36.98
N VAL A 222 6.15 19.60 -37.11
CA VAL A 222 5.53 18.81 -38.18
C VAL A 222 5.87 19.35 -39.57
N ILE A 223 5.87 20.67 -39.76
CA ILE A 223 6.27 21.29 -41.03
C ILE A 223 7.72 20.94 -41.40
N SER A 224 8.65 21.11 -40.45
CA SER A 224 10.07 20.81 -40.67
C SER A 224 10.29 19.32 -40.97
N PHE A 225 9.58 18.45 -40.25
CA PHE A 225 9.65 17.00 -40.45
C PHE A 225 9.13 16.59 -41.83
N LEU A 226 7.95 17.05 -42.24
CA LEU A 226 7.37 16.73 -43.55
C LEU A 226 8.21 17.24 -44.73
N GLN A 227 8.88 18.39 -44.58
CA GLN A 227 9.77 18.92 -45.60
C GLN A 227 11.05 18.08 -45.78
N SER A 228 11.52 17.42 -44.72
CA SER A 228 12.68 16.54 -44.74
C SER A 228 12.31 15.06 -45.05
N HIS A 229 11.07 14.66 -44.79
CA HIS A 229 10.57 13.29 -44.95
C HIS A 229 9.45 13.21 -46.00
N THR A 230 9.84 13.33 -47.27
CA THR A 230 8.91 13.40 -48.42
C THR A 230 7.98 12.19 -48.59
N HIS A 231 8.27 11.05 -47.94
CA HIS A 231 7.36 9.90 -47.88
C HIS A 231 5.98 10.27 -47.33
N TYR A 232 5.96 11.05 -46.26
CA TYR A 232 4.75 11.37 -45.50
C TYR A 232 3.96 12.53 -46.11
N GLN A 233 4.59 13.34 -46.96
CA GLN A 233 3.91 14.32 -47.80
C GLN A 233 4.79 14.69 -49.01
N ALA A 234 4.41 14.21 -50.20
CA ALA A 234 5.16 14.48 -51.42
C ALA A 234 4.89 15.87 -52.02
N ASP A 235 3.76 16.51 -51.67
CA ASP A 235 3.42 17.87 -52.11
C ASP A 235 4.09 18.91 -51.19
N PRO A 236 5.10 19.67 -51.68
CA PRO A 236 5.82 20.62 -50.83
C PRO A 236 4.95 21.74 -50.27
N ALA A 237 3.85 22.11 -50.95
CA ALA A 237 2.95 23.14 -50.48
C ALA A 237 2.13 22.66 -49.27
N LYS A 238 1.69 21.39 -49.29
CA LYS A 238 1.01 20.76 -48.15
C LYS A 238 1.98 20.44 -47.02
N ALA A 239 3.20 20.01 -47.34
CA ALA A 239 4.25 19.80 -46.34
C ALA A 239 4.58 21.10 -45.61
N ALA A 240 4.71 22.22 -46.33
CA ALA A 240 4.92 23.54 -45.75
C ALA A 240 3.74 24.05 -44.90
N GLN A 241 2.56 23.46 -45.04
CA GLN A 241 1.41 23.73 -44.18
C GLN A 241 1.39 22.84 -42.94
N GLY A 242 2.06 21.68 -42.93
CA GLY A 242 2.00 20.72 -41.82
C GLY A 242 0.92 19.64 -42.03
N ILE A 243 0.58 19.33 -43.28
CA ILE A 243 -0.48 18.36 -43.62
C ILE A 243 0.16 17.05 -44.08
N ILE A 244 -0.05 15.98 -43.30
CA ILE A 244 0.35 14.61 -43.61
C ILE A 244 -0.56 14.07 -44.73
N ASP A 245 -0.02 13.32 -45.69
CA ASP A 245 -0.84 12.58 -46.66
C ASP A 245 -1.58 11.44 -45.92
N PRO A 246 -2.92 11.43 -45.86
CA PRO A 246 -3.67 10.42 -45.12
C PRO A 246 -3.39 8.98 -45.59
N ALA A 247 -2.99 8.79 -46.85
CA ALA A 247 -2.60 7.48 -47.39
C ALA A 247 -1.21 7.02 -46.93
N LYS A 248 -0.46 7.87 -46.21
CA LYS A 248 0.90 7.65 -45.72
C LYS A 248 1.00 7.62 -44.20
N ILE A 249 -0.12 7.77 -43.49
CA ILE A 249 -0.19 7.50 -42.05
C ILE A 249 0.20 6.03 -41.82
N ASN A 250 0.98 5.79 -40.77
CA ASN A 250 1.50 4.46 -40.43
C ASN A 250 0.36 3.41 -40.35
N PRO A 251 0.53 2.21 -40.94
CA PRO A 251 -0.50 1.18 -40.91
C PRO A 251 -0.95 0.74 -39.51
N VAL A 252 -0.03 0.67 -38.53
CA VAL A 252 -0.36 0.34 -37.14
C VAL A 252 -1.19 1.46 -36.52
N ALA A 253 -0.80 2.73 -36.73
CA ALA A 253 -1.57 3.88 -36.28
C ALA A 253 -2.99 3.88 -36.87
N GLN A 254 -3.12 3.60 -38.17
CA GLN A 254 -4.42 3.42 -38.83
C GLN A 254 -5.25 2.28 -38.21
N ALA A 255 -4.63 1.17 -37.81
CA ALA A 255 -5.33 0.06 -37.17
C ALA A 255 -5.89 0.45 -35.79
N TYR A 256 -5.11 1.16 -34.96
CA TYR A 256 -5.56 1.72 -33.68
C TYR A 256 -6.72 2.73 -33.86
N ILE A 257 -6.63 3.59 -34.87
CA ILE A 257 -7.68 4.55 -35.23
C ILE A 257 -8.95 3.83 -35.69
N ALA A 258 -8.82 2.85 -36.59
CA ALA A 258 -9.95 2.07 -37.12
C ALA A 258 -10.63 1.21 -36.05
N ALA A 259 -9.87 0.73 -35.06
CA ALA A 259 -10.38 0.03 -33.89
C ALA A 259 -11.09 0.94 -32.87
N GLY A 260 -11.03 2.27 -33.05
CA GLY A 260 -11.65 3.25 -32.15
C GLY A 260 -10.93 3.36 -30.81
N LEU A 261 -9.64 3.01 -30.75
CA LEU A 261 -8.83 3.04 -29.54
C LEU A 261 -8.23 4.43 -29.26
N ILE A 262 -8.11 5.26 -30.29
CA ILE A 262 -7.60 6.64 -30.18
C ILE A 262 -8.79 7.61 -30.10
N PRO A 263 -8.98 8.30 -28.97
CA PRO A 263 -10.07 9.27 -28.85
C PRO A 263 -9.79 10.54 -29.66
N THR A 264 -10.86 11.31 -29.92
CA THR A 264 -10.76 12.64 -30.52
C THR A 264 -11.75 13.59 -29.87
N SER A 265 -11.45 14.89 -29.88
CA SER A 265 -12.42 15.93 -29.52
C SER A 265 -12.18 17.23 -30.30
N PRO A 266 -13.21 18.04 -30.59
CA PRO A 266 -13.02 19.31 -31.30
C PRO A 266 -12.04 20.29 -30.64
N SER A 267 -11.82 20.17 -29.33
CA SER A 267 -10.90 21.01 -28.55
C SER A 267 -9.48 20.44 -28.42
N GLY A 268 -9.23 19.21 -28.85
CA GLY A 268 -7.95 18.52 -28.62
C GLY A 268 -7.71 18.13 -27.15
N GLN A 269 -8.78 18.13 -26.35
CA GLN A 269 -8.76 17.71 -24.95
C GLN A 269 -10.06 16.97 -24.63
N ILE A 270 -9.94 15.90 -23.85
CA ILE A 270 -11.08 15.17 -23.30
C ILE A 270 -11.01 15.18 -21.78
N PHE A 271 -12.15 14.92 -21.14
CA PHE A 271 -12.24 14.67 -19.71
C PHE A 271 -12.79 13.25 -19.52
N PRO A 272 -11.95 12.20 -19.59
CA PRO A 272 -12.40 10.82 -19.60
C PRO A 272 -13.17 10.49 -18.33
N GLN A 273 -14.35 9.89 -18.50
CA GLN A 273 -15.21 9.44 -17.41
C GLN A 273 -15.64 7.99 -17.64
N GLY A 274 -15.61 7.20 -16.57
CA GLY A 274 -15.93 5.79 -16.59
C GLY A 274 -16.79 5.39 -15.40
N SER A 275 -17.59 4.33 -15.56
CA SER A 275 -18.38 3.79 -14.45
C SER A 275 -17.56 2.75 -13.70
N ARG A 276 -17.03 3.14 -12.53
CA ARG A 276 -16.40 2.22 -11.58
C ARG A 276 -17.47 1.49 -10.76
N LYS A 277 -17.29 0.19 -10.55
CA LYS A 277 -18.13 -0.60 -9.63
C LYS A 277 -17.28 -1.22 -8.55
N ASP A 278 -17.83 -1.26 -7.34
CA ASP A 278 -17.10 -1.67 -6.14
C ASP A 278 -18.06 -2.34 -5.16
N ASP A 279 -18.26 -3.63 -5.39
CA ASP A 279 -19.22 -4.42 -4.63
C ASP A 279 -18.46 -5.27 -3.61
N VAL A 280 -18.93 -5.27 -2.36
CA VAL A 280 -18.28 -6.02 -1.27
C VAL A 280 -19.29 -6.96 -0.63
N ASN A 281 -18.87 -8.18 -0.29
CA ASN A 281 -19.61 -9.08 0.58
C ASN A 281 -18.67 -9.57 1.69
N GLN A 282 -18.91 -9.10 2.90
CA GLN A 282 -18.11 -9.41 4.07
C GLN A 282 -18.91 -10.26 5.05
N TYR A 283 -18.28 -11.31 5.56
CA TYR A 283 -18.78 -12.23 6.55
C TYR A 283 -17.79 -12.32 7.70
N VAL A 284 -18.27 -12.20 8.93
CA VAL A 284 -17.45 -12.28 10.13
C VAL A 284 -18.15 -13.15 11.15
N GLY A 285 -17.38 -14.02 11.81
CA GLY A 285 -17.89 -14.93 12.83
C GLY A 285 -16.94 -15.04 14.00
N LYS A 286 -17.50 -15.19 15.21
CA LYS A 286 -16.76 -15.51 16.42
C LYS A 286 -17.50 -16.59 17.21
N PHE A 287 -16.77 -17.58 17.69
CA PHE A 287 -17.27 -18.65 18.54
C PHE A 287 -16.43 -18.70 19.81
N ASP A 288 -17.07 -18.57 20.97
CA ASP A 288 -16.41 -18.58 22.26
C ASP A 288 -16.90 -19.78 23.08
N PHE A 289 -15.97 -20.64 23.50
CA PHE A 289 -16.25 -21.84 24.27
C PHE A 289 -15.45 -21.86 25.59
N TYR A 290 -16.18 -21.85 26.70
CA TYR A 290 -15.66 -22.03 28.04
C TYR A 290 -15.73 -23.52 28.41
N ALA A 291 -14.66 -24.24 28.04
CA ALA A 291 -14.55 -25.68 28.28
C ALA A 291 -14.61 -25.98 29.78
N THR A 292 -13.88 -25.18 30.57
CA THR A 292 -13.92 -25.16 32.04
C THR A 292 -13.88 -23.70 32.53
N ARG A 293 -13.95 -23.47 33.84
CA ARG A 293 -13.74 -22.13 34.43
C ARG A 293 -12.33 -21.55 34.18
N ASN A 294 -11.37 -22.38 33.78
CA ASN A 294 -9.97 -22.01 33.57
C ASN A 294 -9.58 -22.08 32.09
N ASP A 295 -10.46 -22.53 31.20
CA ASP A 295 -10.16 -22.80 29.79
C ASP A 295 -11.18 -22.07 28.91
N ARG A 296 -10.72 -21.07 28.16
CA ARG A 296 -11.50 -20.39 27.12
C ARG A 296 -10.85 -20.63 25.76
N ILE A 297 -11.63 -21.12 24.81
CA ILE A 297 -11.24 -21.29 23.42
C ILE A 297 -12.10 -20.35 22.59
N SER A 298 -11.48 -19.52 21.76
CA SER A 298 -12.15 -18.67 20.79
C SER A 298 -11.76 -19.06 19.37
N LEU A 299 -12.70 -19.02 18.45
CA LEU A 299 -12.47 -19.10 17.01
C LEU A 299 -13.05 -17.85 16.36
N SER A 300 -12.21 -17.07 15.72
CA SER A 300 -12.59 -15.90 14.93
C SER A 300 -12.35 -16.19 13.46
N VAL A 301 -13.33 -15.92 12.61
CA VAL A 301 -13.27 -16.14 11.16
C VAL A 301 -13.75 -14.92 10.39
N GLY A 302 -13.09 -14.62 9.30
CA GLY A 302 -13.42 -13.53 8.39
C GLY A 302 -13.32 -14.00 6.94
N TYR A 303 -14.29 -13.60 6.12
CA TYR A 303 -14.28 -13.79 4.68
C TYR A 303 -14.80 -12.53 3.99
N ASN A 304 -14.05 -12.03 3.02
CA ASN A 304 -14.45 -10.89 2.20
C ASN A 304 -14.30 -11.26 0.73
N LYS A 305 -15.27 -10.85 -0.10
CA LYS A 305 -15.16 -10.92 -1.56
C LYS A 305 -15.54 -9.57 -2.15
N GLU A 306 -14.64 -8.99 -2.92
CA GLU A 306 -14.77 -7.65 -3.48
C GLU A 306 -14.45 -7.68 -4.99
N PRO A 307 -15.45 -7.90 -5.85
CA PRO A 307 -15.34 -7.63 -7.27
C PRO A 307 -15.35 -6.11 -7.56
N ILE A 308 -14.38 -5.68 -8.33
CA ILE A 308 -14.17 -4.30 -8.73
C ILE A 308 -14.13 -4.23 -10.26
N LEU A 309 -14.87 -3.28 -10.84
CA LEU A 309 -14.72 -2.90 -12.25
C LEU A 309 -13.97 -1.58 -12.30
N GLU A 310 -12.73 -1.61 -12.78
CA GLU A 310 -11.93 -0.41 -13.05
C GLU A 310 -12.14 0.01 -14.51
N PRO A 311 -12.67 1.21 -14.79
CA PRO A 311 -12.96 1.64 -16.15
C PRO A 311 -11.71 2.05 -16.95
N PHE A 312 -10.59 2.32 -16.26
CA PHE A 312 -9.33 2.80 -16.81
C PHE A 312 -8.18 1.96 -16.24
N PHE A 313 -7.80 0.88 -16.93
CA PHE A 313 -6.78 -0.06 -16.44
C PHE A 313 -5.54 0.01 -17.34
N GLY A 314 -4.51 0.72 -16.85
CA GLY A 314 -3.29 0.99 -17.62
C GLY A 314 -3.46 2.05 -18.72
N ALA A 315 -4.59 2.76 -18.75
CA ALA A 315 -4.86 3.85 -19.69
C ALA A 315 -5.57 4.99 -18.97
N ASN A 316 -5.55 6.18 -19.55
CA ASN A 316 -6.36 7.30 -19.06
C ASN A 316 -7.47 7.70 -20.04
N VAL A 317 -7.71 6.88 -21.07
CA VAL A 317 -8.79 7.05 -22.06
C VAL A 317 -9.81 5.90 -22.00
N PRO A 318 -11.05 6.07 -22.47
CA PRO A 318 -12.05 5.01 -22.44
C PRO A 318 -11.70 3.81 -23.33
N GLY A 319 -12.16 2.61 -22.95
CA GLY A 319 -12.04 1.37 -23.76
C GLY A 319 -11.23 0.26 -23.10
N PHE A 320 -10.49 0.58 -22.05
CA PHE A 320 -9.50 -0.31 -21.41
C PHE A 320 -9.91 -0.60 -19.96
N SER A 321 -11.03 -1.30 -19.79
CA SER A 321 -11.54 -1.63 -18.45
C SER A 321 -11.07 -3.02 -17.98
N SER A 322 -10.90 -3.19 -16.67
CA SER A 322 -10.61 -4.49 -16.05
C SER A 322 -11.63 -4.84 -14.95
N ALA A 323 -11.84 -6.13 -14.77
CA ALA A 323 -12.56 -6.72 -13.65
C ALA A 323 -11.53 -7.36 -12.72
N ALA A 324 -11.27 -6.71 -11.59
CA ALA A 324 -10.53 -7.29 -10.49
C ALA A 324 -11.49 -8.01 -9.53
N THR A 325 -11.02 -9.03 -8.86
CA THR A 325 -11.71 -9.58 -7.68
C THR A 325 -10.68 -9.91 -6.63
N THR A 326 -10.92 -9.41 -5.42
CA THR A 326 -10.13 -9.75 -4.24
C THR A 326 -10.92 -10.67 -3.32
N TRP A 327 -10.19 -11.54 -2.63
CA TRP A 327 -10.70 -12.39 -1.57
C TRP A 327 -9.79 -12.29 -0.36
N ASP A 328 -10.36 -11.95 0.78
CA ASP A 328 -9.68 -11.98 2.08
C ASP A 328 -10.22 -13.16 2.89
N TYR A 329 -9.32 -13.95 3.46
CA TYR A 329 -9.62 -15.04 4.37
C TYR A 329 -8.83 -14.82 5.67
N PHE A 330 -9.52 -14.92 6.80
CA PHE A 330 -8.90 -14.83 8.10
C PHE A 330 -9.47 -15.90 9.04
N ALA A 331 -8.61 -16.56 9.79
CA ALA A 331 -8.98 -17.46 10.86
C ALA A 331 -7.98 -17.32 12.02
N ASN A 332 -8.50 -17.24 13.25
CA ASN A 332 -7.69 -17.18 14.46
C ASN A 332 -8.30 -18.05 15.55
N ILE A 333 -7.52 -18.99 16.09
CA ILE A 333 -7.88 -19.77 17.26
C ILE A 333 -7.14 -19.16 18.45
N GLY A 334 -7.87 -18.63 19.42
CA GLY A 334 -7.33 -18.21 20.71
C GLY A 334 -7.60 -19.27 21.78
N TYR A 335 -6.61 -19.57 22.61
CA TYR A 335 -6.76 -20.42 23.78
C TYR A 335 -6.16 -19.73 25.01
N THR A 336 -7.02 -19.38 25.96
CA THR A 336 -6.63 -18.79 27.23
C THR A 336 -6.77 -19.83 28.34
N LYS A 337 -5.69 -20.05 29.08
CA LYS A 337 -5.63 -20.98 30.20
C LYS A 337 -5.16 -20.32 31.48
N THR A 338 -6.01 -20.32 32.50
CA THR A 338 -5.62 -19.99 33.87
C THR A 338 -4.94 -21.20 34.51
N LEU A 339 -3.60 -21.19 34.51
CA LEU A 339 -2.77 -22.27 35.07
C LEU A 339 -2.78 -22.26 36.61
N SER A 340 -2.80 -21.06 37.20
CA SER A 340 -2.90 -20.84 38.66
C SER A 340 -3.56 -19.48 38.93
N PRO A 341 -3.90 -19.12 40.19
CA PRO A 341 -4.41 -17.78 40.52
C PRO A 341 -3.47 -16.63 40.14
N THR A 342 -2.20 -16.93 39.86
CA THR A 342 -1.16 -15.96 39.51
C THR A 342 -0.60 -16.14 38.10
N THR A 343 -1.03 -17.15 37.35
CA THR A 343 -0.42 -17.52 36.06
C THR A 343 -1.49 -17.75 35.00
N LEU A 344 -1.37 -17.01 33.90
CA LEU A 344 -2.24 -17.06 32.73
C LEU A 344 -1.40 -17.34 31.49
N ASN A 345 -1.85 -18.23 30.63
CA ASN A 345 -1.27 -18.46 29.31
C ASN A 345 -2.30 -18.15 28.23
N GLU A 346 -1.85 -17.50 27.16
CA GLU A 346 -2.65 -17.11 26.00
C GLU A 346 -1.92 -17.57 24.75
N PHE A 347 -2.53 -18.49 24.03
CA PHE A 347 -2.01 -19.05 22.79
C PHE A 347 -2.90 -18.64 21.62
N HIS A 348 -2.29 -18.29 20.49
CA HIS A 348 -2.97 -17.96 19.25
C HIS A 348 -2.38 -18.76 18.08
N ALA A 349 -3.26 -19.34 17.26
CA ALA A 349 -2.94 -19.90 15.96
C ALA A 349 -3.74 -19.17 14.88
N THR A 350 -3.06 -18.42 14.02
CA THR A 350 -3.66 -17.57 13.00
C THR A 350 -3.30 -18.07 11.61
N GLY A 351 -4.28 -18.09 10.71
CA GLY A 351 -4.09 -18.29 9.28
C GLY A 351 -4.83 -17.19 8.52
N GLN A 352 -4.14 -16.56 7.58
CA GLN A 352 -4.74 -15.55 6.70
C GLN A 352 -4.30 -15.76 5.26
N ARG A 353 -5.17 -15.41 4.33
CA ARG A 353 -4.89 -15.40 2.91
C ARG A 353 -5.54 -14.18 2.26
N TRP A 354 -4.75 -13.44 1.50
CA TRP A 354 -5.26 -12.50 0.50
C TRP A 354 -5.05 -13.10 -0.88
N TYR A 355 -6.05 -12.98 -1.74
CA TYR A 355 -5.98 -13.46 -3.12
C TYR A 355 -6.61 -12.44 -4.05
N GLN A 356 -5.94 -12.11 -5.14
CA GLN A 356 -6.46 -11.24 -6.18
C GLN A 356 -6.36 -11.94 -7.54
N THR A 357 -7.35 -11.69 -8.38
CA THR A 357 -7.27 -11.87 -9.82
C THR A 357 -7.66 -10.59 -10.51
N THR A 358 -6.98 -10.24 -11.58
CA THR A 358 -7.39 -9.15 -12.46
C THR A 358 -7.52 -9.70 -13.86
N VAL A 359 -8.70 -9.51 -14.46
CA VAL A 359 -8.93 -9.88 -15.85
C VAL A 359 -9.48 -8.68 -16.60
N PRO A 360 -9.14 -8.51 -17.87
CA PRO A 360 -9.77 -7.54 -18.74
C PRO A 360 -11.31 -7.70 -18.76
N ALA A 361 -12.03 -6.59 -18.58
CA ALA A 361 -13.49 -6.55 -18.70
C ALA A 361 -13.92 -6.24 -20.14
N THR A 362 -13.07 -5.56 -20.90
CA THR A 362 -13.17 -5.40 -22.34
C THR A 362 -12.10 -6.24 -23.04
N HIS A 363 -12.37 -6.65 -24.28
CA HIS A 363 -11.47 -7.45 -25.09
C HIS A 363 -11.08 -6.65 -26.33
N PRO A 364 -10.22 -5.63 -26.20
CA PRO A 364 -9.69 -4.89 -27.35
C PRO A 364 -8.86 -5.82 -28.26
N PRO A 365 -8.63 -5.44 -29.54
CA PRO A 365 -7.83 -6.23 -30.47
C PRO A 365 -6.44 -6.55 -29.91
N ALA A 366 -5.91 -7.73 -30.22
CA ALA A 366 -4.55 -8.09 -29.82
C ALA A 366 -3.50 -7.31 -30.64
N VAL A 367 -2.26 -7.22 -30.16
CA VAL A 367 -1.14 -6.58 -30.87
C VAL A 367 -0.99 -7.03 -32.33
N ALA A 368 -1.15 -8.33 -32.59
CA ALA A 368 -1.07 -8.89 -33.94
C ALA A 368 -2.21 -8.41 -34.86
N ASP A 369 -3.42 -8.22 -34.32
CA ASP A 369 -4.56 -7.68 -35.07
C ASP A 369 -4.37 -6.21 -35.45
N LEU A 370 -3.49 -5.50 -34.72
CA LEU A 370 -3.12 -4.10 -34.96
C LEU A 370 -1.87 -3.96 -35.83
N GLY A 371 -1.30 -5.07 -36.31
CA GLY A 371 -0.14 -5.08 -37.20
C GLY A 371 1.21 -4.93 -36.49
N ILE A 372 1.25 -5.12 -35.17
CA ILE A 372 2.49 -5.16 -34.38
C ILE A 372 2.98 -6.62 -34.37
N ASN A 373 4.12 -6.87 -35.00
CA ASN A 373 4.71 -8.20 -35.17
C ASN A 373 5.75 -8.48 -34.07
N ILE A 374 5.25 -8.90 -32.91
CA ILE A 374 6.02 -9.30 -31.73
C ILE A 374 5.51 -10.64 -31.21
N GLN A 375 6.35 -11.39 -30.51
CA GLN A 375 5.90 -12.51 -29.69
C GLN A 375 5.55 -12.01 -28.29
N SER A 376 4.33 -12.29 -27.80
CA SER A 376 3.92 -11.95 -26.42
C SER A 376 3.74 -13.22 -25.60
N ASP A 377 4.22 -13.21 -24.36
CA ASP A 377 4.01 -14.28 -23.37
C ASP A 377 2.54 -14.42 -22.96
N ASP A 378 1.78 -13.34 -23.08
CA ASP A 378 0.37 -13.27 -22.77
C ASP A 378 -0.33 -12.33 -23.77
N PRO A 379 -0.65 -12.82 -24.99
CA PRO A 379 -1.14 -11.98 -26.10
C PRO A 379 -2.60 -11.58 -25.87
N PHE A 380 -2.83 -10.70 -24.91
CA PHE A 380 -4.15 -10.20 -24.55
C PHE A 380 -4.24 -8.68 -24.76
N GLY A 381 -4.91 -8.22 -25.82
CA GLY A 381 -5.13 -6.81 -26.07
C GLY A 381 -3.95 -6.07 -26.73
N PRO A 382 -4.06 -4.74 -26.89
CA PRO A 382 -3.08 -3.92 -27.59
C PRO A 382 -1.88 -3.60 -26.72
N ALA A 383 -0.78 -3.20 -27.36
CA ALA A 383 0.35 -2.57 -26.68
C ALA A 383 -0.08 -1.23 -26.07
N GLN A 384 0.56 -0.84 -24.97
CA GLN A 384 0.39 0.51 -24.41
C GLN A 384 1.07 1.55 -25.29
N LEU A 385 0.50 2.74 -25.35
CA LEU A 385 1.05 3.90 -26.03
C LEU A 385 1.09 5.05 -25.02
N PHE A 386 2.28 5.60 -24.77
CA PHE A 386 2.49 6.73 -23.88
C PHE A 386 2.87 7.96 -24.69
N PHE A 387 2.15 9.05 -24.47
CA PHE A 387 2.33 10.30 -25.20
C PHE A 387 2.84 11.37 -24.23
N ALA A 388 3.87 12.12 -24.61
CA ALA A 388 4.43 13.20 -23.80
C ALA A 388 3.40 14.28 -23.40
N SER A 389 2.35 14.46 -24.18
CA SER A 389 1.18 15.31 -23.88
C SER A 389 0.29 14.77 -22.74
N GLY A 390 0.60 13.58 -22.23
CA GLY A 390 -0.05 12.93 -21.09
C GLY A 390 -1.10 11.90 -21.46
N MET A 391 -1.38 11.64 -22.74
CA MET A 391 -2.33 10.59 -23.15
C MET A 391 -1.70 9.20 -22.97
N VAL A 392 -2.47 8.26 -22.43
CA VAL A 392 -2.06 6.84 -22.32
C VAL A 392 -3.19 5.97 -22.84
N VAL A 393 -2.87 5.16 -23.85
CA VAL A 393 -3.79 4.24 -24.54
C VAL A 393 -3.28 2.82 -24.38
N GLY A 394 -4.16 1.84 -24.20
CA GLY A 394 -3.76 0.42 -24.20
C GLY A 394 -4.06 -0.28 -22.89
N PHE A 395 -3.50 -1.48 -22.73
CA PHE A 395 -3.81 -2.37 -21.61
C PHE A 395 -2.53 -2.84 -20.93
N ASP A 396 -2.50 -2.76 -19.59
CA ASP A 396 -1.41 -3.31 -18.79
C ASP A 396 -1.97 -4.38 -17.84
N PRO A 397 -1.74 -5.68 -18.09
CA PRO A 397 -2.30 -6.74 -17.25
C PRO A 397 -1.79 -6.71 -15.82
N ASN A 398 -0.64 -6.07 -15.56
CA ASN A 398 0.13 -5.88 -14.32
C ASN A 398 0.25 -7.13 -13.40
N VAL A 399 -0.86 -7.74 -12.99
CA VAL A 399 -0.94 -9.01 -12.25
C VAL A 399 -2.16 -9.84 -12.67
N HIS A 400 -1.94 -11.05 -13.19
CA HIS A 400 -3.04 -11.99 -13.49
C HIS A 400 -3.65 -12.57 -12.22
N TRP A 401 -2.79 -13.05 -11.30
CA TRP A 401 -3.21 -13.46 -9.96
C TRP A 401 -2.07 -13.30 -8.96
N LYS A 402 -2.44 -13.04 -7.70
CA LYS A 402 -1.51 -12.96 -6.57
C LYS A 402 -2.14 -13.52 -5.31
N ALA A 403 -1.33 -14.17 -4.48
CA ALA A 403 -1.73 -14.83 -3.26
C ALA A 403 -0.73 -14.63 -2.12
N ASP A 404 -1.10 -13.82 -1.13
CA ASP A 404 -0.36 -13.67 0.12
C ASP A 404 -0.94 -14.61 1.17
N ASN A 405 -0.09 -15.41 1.83
CA ASN A 405 -0.50 -16.29 2.92
C ASN A 405 0.37 -16.03 4.14
N THR A 406 -0.24 -16.04 5.32
CA THR A 406 0.51 -16.04 6.58
C THR A 406 -0.10 -17.03 7.56
N TYR A 407 0.77 -17.83 8.15
CA TYR A 407 0.43 -18.75 9.24
C TYR A 407 1.29 -18.40 10.44
N ALA A 408 0.67 -18.05 11.56
CA ALA A 408 1.37 -17.58 12.75
C ALA A 408 0.93 -18.35 13.99
N LEU A 409 1.90 -18.69 14.84
CA LEU A 409 1.70 -19.22 16.18
C LEU A 409 2.29 -18.22 17.16
N THR A 410 1.51 -17.76 18.13
CA THR A 410 1.93 -16.84 19.18
C THR A 410 1.56 -17.40 20.53
N ASP A 411 2.46 -17.31 21.51
CA ASP A 411 2.20 -17.71 22.88
C ASP A 411 2.70 -16.64 23.84
N THR A 412 1.87 -16.31 24.83
CA THR A 412 2.18 -15.37 25.91
C THR A 412 1.84 -15.99 27.26
N LEU A 413 2.81 -15.98 28.18
CA LEU A 413 2.65 -16.38 29.57
C LEU A 413 2.77 -15.15 30.47
N THR A 414 1.72 -14.85 31.22
CA THR A 414 1.71 -13.82 32.27
C THR A 414 1.81 -14.48 33.64
N TRP A 415 2.74 -14.00 34.49
CA TRP A 415 2.98 -14.50 35.84
C TRP A 415 3.12 -13.36 36.85
N ASN A 416 2.13 -13.24 37.73
CA ASN A 416 2.11 -12.27 38.82
C ASN A 416 2.80 -12.85 40.05
N ARG A 417 3.94 -12.28 40.47
CA ARG A 417 4.64 -12.69 41.68
C ARG A 417 5.07 -11.49 42.52
N GLY A 418 4.41 -11.31 43.67
CA GLY A 418 4.72 -10.22 44.58
C GLY A 418 4.45 -8.86 43.94
N ARG A 419 5.49 -8.05 43.78
CA ARG A 419 5.42 -6.71 43.13
C ARG A 419 5.72 -6.74 41.63
N HIS A 420 5.92 -7.93 41.06
CA HIS A 420 6.31 -8.13 39.67
C HIS A 420 5.18 -8.79 38.89
N THR A 421 4.95 -8.29 37.68
CA THR A 421 4.15 -8.96 36.65
C THR A 421 5.09 -9.30 35.51
N TRP A 422 5.47 -10.57 35.43
CA TRP A 422 6.33 -11.08 34.37
C TRP A 422 5.49 -11.48 33.17
N LYS A 423 5.97 -11.14 31.97
CA LYS A 423 5.43 -11.65 30.71
C LYS A 423 6.55 -12.27 29.89
N PHE A 424 6.30 -13.46 29.37
CA PHE A 424 7.21 -14.17 28.46
C PHE A 424 6.41 -14.64 27.25
N GLY A 425 7.04 -14.70 26.09
CA GLY A 425 6.33 -15.23 24.93
C GLY A 425 7.16 -15.20 23.67
N GLY A 426 6.53 -15.58 22.58
CA GLY A 426 7.15 -15.59 21.27
C GLY A 426 6.17 -15.80 20.14
N ARG A 427 6.66 -15.60 18.93
CA ARG A 427 5.92 -15.84 17.69
C ARG A 427 6.78 -16.62 16.71
N PHE A 428 6.17 -17.57 16.04
CA PHE A 428 6.68 -18.17 14.82
C PHE A 428 5.67 -17.92 13.71
N ALA A 429 6.11 -17.41 12.56
CA ALA A 429 5.24 -17.25 11.40
C ALA A 429 5.92 -17.73 10.10
N ILE A 430 5.11 -18.24 9.19
CA ILE A 430 5.46 -18.53 7.81
C ILE A 430 4.69 -17.54 6.95
N MET A 431 5.39 -16.82 6.09
CA MET A 431 4.84 -15.82 5.17
C MET A 431 5.19 -16.25 3.75
N GLN A 432 4.20 -16.20 2.87
CA GLN A 432 4.32 -16.66 1.49
C GLN A 432 3.65 -15.65 0.56
N GLU A 433 4.36 -15.25 -0.47
CA GLU A 433 3.86 -14.52 -1.62
C GLU A 433 3.97 -15.47 -2.82
N ASN A 434 2.88 -15.62 -3.57
CA ASN A 434 2.87 -16.40 -4.81
C ASN A 434 2.10 -15.62 -5.84
N SER A 435 2.69 -15.41 -7.00
CA SER A 435 2.06 -14.64 -8.07
C SER A 435 2.58 -15.06 -9.44
N VAL A 436 1.88 -14.57 -10.46
CA VAL A 436 2.43 -14.49 -11.81
C VAL A 436 2.29 -13.04 -12.24
N TYR A 437 3.42 -12.35 -12.29
CA TYR A 437 3.54 -11.03 -12.89
C TYR A 437 3.38 -11.16 -14.40
N ALA A 438 2.64 -10.21 -14.94
CA ALA A 438 2.42 -10.06 -16.37
C ALA A 438 2.31 -8.56 -16.62
N TYR A 439 3.43 -7.88 -16.41
CA TYR A 439 3.55 -6.45 -16.61
C TYR A 439 3.85 -6.22 -18.09
N GLN A 440 3.02 -5.43 -18.78
CA GLN A 440 3.31 -4.99 -20.15
C GLN A 440 3.76 -6.11 -21.12
N THR A 441 3.14 -7.31 -21.03
CA THR A 441 3.54 -8.48 -21.82
C THR A 441 3.32 -8.31 -23.32
N ASN A 442 2.46 -7.38 -23.71
CA ASN A 442 2.22 -6.96 -25.10
C ASN A 442 3.12 -5.79 -25.55
N GLY A 443 4.00 -5.33 -24.68
CA GLY A 443 4.86 -4.19 -24.86
C GLY A 443 4.15 -2.83 -24.78
N GLY A 444 4.97 -1.80 -24.81
CA GLY A 444 4.56 -0.40 -24.84
C GLY A 444 5.45 0.41 -25.78
N PHE A 445 4.91 1.51 -26.29
CA PHE A 445 5.63 2.49 -27.10
C PHE A 445 5.53 3.87 -26.46
N ASP A 446 6.67 4.56 -26.36
CA ASP A 446 6.71 5.94 -25.90
C ASP A 446 6.90 6.91 -27.06
N PHE A 447 6.17 8.02 -27.01
CA PHE A 447 6.27 9.17 -27.89
C PHE A 447 6.64 10.40 -27.06
N ALA A 448 7.92 10.71 -26.99
CA ALA A 448 8.53 11.76 -26.19
C ALA A 448 8.24 13.18 -26.71
N GLY A 449 7.67 13.30 -27.92
CA GLY A 449 7.27 14.59 -28.50
C GLY A 449 8.49 15.50 -28.69
N PRO A 450 8.57 16.68 -28.04
CA PRO A 450 9.66 17.64 -28.25
C PRO A 450 11.09 17.09 -28.06
N ASP A 451 11.26 16.09 -27.20
CA ASP A 451 12.54 15.46 -26.91
C ASP A 451 12.78 14.18 -27.74
N GLY A 452 11.85 13.85 -28.65
CA GLY A 452 11.84 12.61 -29.42
C GLY A 452 12.53 12.67 -30.79
N ILE A 453 12.52 11.54 -31.49
CA ILE A 453 13.17 11.28 -32.77
C ILE A 453 12.34 11.70 -33.99
N GLY A 454 11.08 12.06 -33.77
CA GLY A 454 10.12 12.44 -34.80
C GLY A 454 10.08 13.94 -35.10
N ALA A 455 8.87 14.46 -35.21
CA ALA A 455 8.54 15.85 -35.55
C ALA A 455 8.54 16.79 -34.34
N GLY A 456 8.80 16.31 -33.12
CA GLY A 456 8.69 17.13 -31.92
C GLY A 456 7.24 17.28 -31.42
N ASN A 457 6.33 16.44 -31.91
CA ASN A 457 4.91 16.44 -31.60
C ASN A 457 4.44 14.98 -31.50
N ASP A 458 4.27 14.50 -30.27
CA ASP A 458 3.94 13.11 -29.94
C ASP A 458 2.71 12.57 -30.68
N LEU A 459 1.67 13.41 -30.86
CA LEU A 459 0.48 13.05 -31.62
C LEU A 459 0.78 12.88 -33.12
N ALA A 460 1.64 13.71 -33.71
CA ALA A 460 2.06 13.51 -35.10
C ALA A 460 3.01 12.31 -35.24
N ASP A 461 3.88 12.09 -34.25
CA ASP A 461 4.89 11.03 -34.23
C ASP A 461 4.28 9.64 -34.24
N PHE A 462 3.17 9.45 -33.51
CA PHE A 462 2.36 8.24 -33.64
C PHE A 462 1.85 8.00 -35.07
N LEU A 463 1.37 9.04 -35.77
CA LEU A 463 0.91 8.91 -37.16
C LEU A 463 2.06 8.61 -38.13
N PHE A 464 3.28 9.05 -37.83
CA PHE A 464 4.47 8.70 -38.58
C PHE A 464 5.00 7.29 -38.27
N GLY A 465 4.64 6.75 -37.11
CA GLY A 465 5.22 5.54 -36.53
C GLY A 465 6.64 5.78 -36.00
N ALA A 466 6.91 6.97 -35.48
CA ALA A 466 8.19 7.40 -34.94
C ALA A 466 8.16 7.33 -33.40
N ALA A 467 8.05 6.12 -32.85
CA ALA A 467 8.17 5.91 -31.40
C ALA A 467 9.64 5.98 -30.97
N ASP A 468 9.86 6.57 -29.80
CA ASP A 468 11.19 6.82 -29.21
C ASP A 468 11.71 5.64 -28.41
N GLU A 469 10.78 4.86 -27.88
CA GLU A 469 11.04 3.69 -27.04
C GLU A 469 10.04 2.60 -27.40
N TYR A 470 10.51 1.36 -27.39
CA TYR A 470 9.68 0.19 -27.30
C TYR A 470 10.20 -0.71 -26.19
N PHE A 471 9.35 -1.04 -25.24
CA PHE A 471 9.66 -1.99 -24.19
C PHE A 471 8.64 -3.13 -24.14
N GLN A 472 9.06 -4.29 -23.62
CA GLN A 472 8.19 -5.45 -23.42
C GLN A 472 8.78 -6.33 -22.32
N PHE A 473 7.93 -6.86 -21.44
CA PHE A 473 8.37 -7.71 -20.31
C PHE A 473 7.72 -9.10 -20.33
N SER A 474 8.34 -10.02 -19.61
CA SER A 474 7.94 -11.43 -19.55
C SER A 474 6.79 -11.70 -18.58
N LYS A 475 6.18 -12.86 -18.74
CA LYS A 475 5.28 -13.41 -17.73
C LYS A 475 6.07 -14.11 -16.62
N ALA A 476 6.41 -13.38 -15.57
CA ALA A 476 7.28 -13.83 -14.49
C ALA A 476 6.52 -14.47 -13.31
N PRO A 477 6.68 -15.78 -13.04
CA PRO A 477 6.16 -16.38 -11.82
C PRO A 477 7.03 -16.05 -10.60
N SER A 478 6.43 -15.65 -9.47
CA SER A 478 7.10 -15.48 -8.16
C SER A 478 6.55 -16.46 -7.12
N ASN A 479 7.43 -17.02 -6.27
CA ASN A 479 7.06 -17.89 -5.13
C ASN A 479 7.94 -17.61 -3.90
N GLU A 480 7.86 -16.39 -3.39
CA GLU A 480 8.71 -15.85 -2.32
C GLU A 480 8.24 -16.20 -0.92
N HIS A 481 9.10 -16.92 -0.19
CA HIS A 481 8.78 -17.41 1.15
C HIS A 481 9.77 -16.90 2.20
N GLN A 482 9.25 -16.58 3.38
CA GLN A 482 10.04 -16.18 4.54
C GLN A 482 9.47 -16.73 5.85
N LYS A 483 10.30 -16.74 6.89
CA LYS A 483 9.93 -17.17 8.23
C LYS A 483 10.26 -16.07 9.23
N GLN A 484 9.34 -15.83 10.14
CA GLN A 484 9.53 -14.88 11.23
C GLN A 484 9.61 -15.60 12.57
N TYR A 485 10.57 -15.18 13.38
CA TYR A 485 10.80 -15.63 14.73
C TYR A 485 10.81 -14.43 15.65
N ALA A 486 10.12 -14.53 16.78
CA ALA A 486 10.21 -13.54 17.84
C ALA A 486 10.16 -14.22 19.21
N ALA A 487 10.85 -13.62 20.17
CA ALA A 487 10.79 -14.00 21.58
C ALA A 487 10.88 -12.74 22.44
N PHE A 488 10.22 -12.73 23.59
CA PHE A 488 10.31 -11.60 24.52
C PHE A 488 10.24 -12.03 25.98
N ALA A 489 10.78 -11.17 26.83
CA ALA A 489 10.61 -11.19 28.26
C ALA A 489 10.38 -9.75 28.75
N GLN A 490 9.44 -9.58 29.67
CA GLN A 490 9.12 -8.28 30.25
C GLN A 490 8.80 -8.42 31.74
N ASP A 491 9.21 -7.43 32.53
CA ASP A 491 8.82 -7.23 33.91
C ASP A 491 8.10 -5.89 34.07
N GLU A 492 6.89 -5.93 34.61
CA GLU A 492 6.21 -4.76 35.16
C GLU A 492 6.38 -4.78 36.68
N TRP A 493 7.33 -3.98 37.16
CA TRP A 493 7.75 -3.94 38.54
C TRP A 493 7.16 -2.73 39.26
N LYS A 494 6.28 -2.99 40.23
CA LYS A 494 5.79 -1.97 41.18
C LYS A 494 6.84 -1.68 42.25
N VAL A 495 7.83 -0.85 41.92
CA VAL A 495 8.90 -0.44 42.84
C VAL A 495 8.31 0.13 44.14
N THR A 496 7.32 1.01 43.99
CA THR A 496 6.48 1.51 45.09
C THR A 496 5.01 1.43 44.71
N PRO A 497 4.05 1.59 45.63
CA PRO A 497 2.63 1.68 45.27
C PRO A 497 2.28 2.82 44.30
N ARG A 498 3.21 3.76 44.09
CA ARG A 498 3.04 4.93 43.23
C ARG A 498 3.91 4.91 41.98
N LEU A 499 4.90 4.01 41.90
CA LEU A 499 5.88 3.96 40.80
C LEU A 499 5.97 2.54 40.25
N THR A 500 5.63 2.40 38.98
CA THR A 500 5.80 1.18 38.20
C THR A 500 6.90 1.40 37.18
N LEU A 501 7.81 0.44 37.04
CA LEU A 501 8.78 0.35 35.96
C LEU A 501 8.38 -0.79 35.02
N THR A 502 8.53 -0.59 33.72
CA THR A 502 8.33 -1.61 32.70
C THR A 502 9.66 -1.86 32.01
N LEU A 503 10.22 -3.05 32.16
CA LEU A 503 11.51 -3.44 31.61
C LEU A 503 11.30 -4.62 30.66
N GLY A 504 11.57 -4.42 29.37
CA GLY A 504 11.33 -5.42 28.34
C GLY A 504 12.54 -5.63 27.43
N LEU A 505 12.73 -6.87 27.00
CA LEU A 505 13.63 -7.22 25.90
C LEU A 505 12.89 -8.12 24.93
N ARG A 506 12.94 -7.76 23.65
CA ARG A 506 12.42 -8.55 22.54
C ARG A 506 13.55 -8.90 21.59
N TYR A 507 13.50 -10.08 21.00
CA TYR A 507 14.32 -10.49 19.86
C TYR A 507 13.39 -10.77 18.69
N GLU A 508 13.74 -10.27 17.51
CA GLU A 508 13.00 -10.55 16.27
C GLU A 508 13.96 -11.00 15.19
N TYR A 509 13.53 -11.90 14.32
CA TYR A 509 14.32 -12.32 13.18
C TYR A 509 13.40 -12.76 12.07
N THR A 510 13.49 -12.09 10.93
CA THR A 510 12.86 -12.52 9.70
C THR A 510 13.96 -13.07 8.80
N THR A 511 13.79 -14.29 8.29
CA THR A 511 14.74 -14.86 7.34
C THR A 511 14.72 -14.06 6.05
N PRO A 512 15.85 -13.96 5.32
CA PRO A 512 15.81 -13.49 3.95
C PRO A 512 14.73 -14.20 3.14
N GLU A 513 14.07 -13.44 2.26
CA GLU A 513 13.09 -13.96 1.31
C GLU A 513 13.81 -14.87 0.31
N THR A 514 13.18 -16.01 0.03
CA THR A 514 13.69 -17.03 -0.89
C THR A 514 12.58 -17.51 -1.81
N ASP A 515 12.78 -17.40 -3.12
CA ASP A 515 11.96 -18.11 -4.09
C ASP A 515 12.17 -19.63 -3.98
N THR A 516 11.08 -20.38 -3.91
CA THR A 516 11.12 -21.85 -3.72
C THR A 516 11.76 -22.64 -4.86
N ARG A 517 11.92 -22.04 -6.05
CA ARG A 517 12.59 -22.61 -7.23
C ARG A 517 14.01 -22.06 -7.39
N GLY A 518 14.41 -21.12 -6.54
CA GLY A 518 15.73 -20.48 -6.56
C GLY A 518 15.87 -19.43 -7.67
N PHE A 519 14.77 -18.72 -7.98
CA PHE A 519 14.72 -17.61 -8.93
C PHE A 519 15.05 -16.29 -8.22
N SER A 520 16.31 -16.16 -7.80
CA SER A 520 16.88 -14.91 -7.28
C SER A 520 18.35 -14.85 -7.65
N PHE A 521 18.93 -13.67 -7.61
CA PHE A 521 20.34 -13.44 -7.92
C PHE A 521 20.91 -12.29 -7.09
N SER A 522 22.20 -12.08 -7.22
CA SER A 522 22.92 -11.02 -6.50
C SER A 522 24.10 -10.54 -7.32
N ILE A 523 24.45 -9.25 -7.16
CA ILE A 523 25.67 -8.68 -7.73
C ILE A 523 26.72 -8.56 -6.62
N ILE A 524 27.76 -9.38 -6.70
CA ILE A 524 28.88 -9.41 -5.75
C ILE A 524 30.19 -9.33 -6.55
N PRO A 525 30.78 -8.13 -6.69
CA PRO A 525 31.97 -7.90 -7.50
C PRO A 525 33.12 -8.86 -7.18
N GLY A 526 33.75 -9.39 -8.23
CA GLY A 526 34.89 -10.32 -8.12
C GLY A 526 34.50 -11.79 -7.94
N LEU A 527 33.22 -12.14 -7.84
CA LEU A 527 32.76 -13.52 -7.90
C LEU A 527 32.40 -13.94 -9.32
N GLN A 528 32.46 -15.24 -9.60
CA GLN A 528 32.02 -15.84 -10.86
C GLN A 528 31.00 -16.93 -10.55
N SER A 529 29.87 -16.94 -11.25
CA SER A 529 28.88 -17.99 -11.07
C SER A 529 29.38 -19.35 -11.58
N THR A 530 29.05 -20.39 -10.82
CA THR A 530 29.21 -21.80 -11.19
C THR A 530 27.89 -22.43 -11.62
N ARG A 531 26.75 -21.82 -11.26
CA ARG A 531 25.41 -22.22 -11.69
C ARG A 531 25.10 -21.73 -13.10
N PHE A 532 25.43 -20.48 -13.42
CA PHE A 532 25.33 -19.90 -14.75
C PHE A 532 26.73 -19.56 -15.25
N VAL A 533 27.36 -20.51 -15.94
CA VAL A 533 28.81 -20.46 -16.25
C VAL A 533 29.22 -19.29 -17.15
N ASN A 534 28.27 -18.77 -17.94
CA ASN A 534 28.45 -17.65 -18.84
C ASN A 534 27.94 -16.32 -18.26
N ALA A 535 27.53 -16.29 -16.99
CA ALA A 535 27.11 -15.04 -16.33
C ALA A 535 28.29 -14.06 -16.25
N PRO A 536 28.05 -12.74 -16.40
CA PRO A 536 29.09 -11.73 -16.24
C PRO A 536 29.72 -11.79 -14.83
N PRO A 537 31.03 -11.50 -14.68
CA PRO A 537 31.70 -11.47 -13.39
C PRO A 537 31.01 -10.52 -12.42
N GLY A 538 30.57 -11.05 -11.28
CA GLY A 538 29.79 -10.34 -10.27
C GLY A 538 28.37 -10.88 -10.14
N LEU A 539 27.75 -11.36 -11.22
CA LEU A 539 26.41 -11.93 -11.20
C LEU A 539 26.46 -13.36 -10.66
N VAL A 540 25.86 -13.58 -9.49
CA VAL A 540 25.86 -14.86 -8.77
C VAL A 540 24.46 -15.24 -8.31
N PHE A 541 24.27 -16.54 -8.08
CA PHE A 541 22.95 -17.13 -7.83
C PHE A 541 22.95 -17.99 -6.56
N PRO A 542 21.78 -18.25 -5.94
CA PRO A 542 21.65 -19.21 -4.87
C PRO A 542 22.29 -20.55 -5.25
N GLY A 543 23.25 -21.00 -4.43
CA GLY A 543 24.07 -22.19 -4.67
C GLY A 543 25.52 -21.88 -5.01
N ASP A 544 25.83 -20.69 -5.54
CA ASP A 544 27.20 -20.26 -5.78
C ASP A 544 27.95 -20.00 -4.46
N LYS A 545 29.26 -20.29 -4.45
CA LYS A 545 30.10 -20.06 -3.26
C LYS A 545 30.23 -18.56 -3.00
N GLY A 546 29.71 -18.12 -1.86
CA GLY A 546 29.76 -16.71 -1.46
C GLY A 546 28.50 -15.92 -1.83
N ALA A 547 27.51 -16.54 -2.47
CA ALA A 547 26.20 -15.94 -2.70
C ALA A 547 25.22 -16.20 -1.54
N PRO A 548 24.26 -15.31 -1.28
CA PRO A 548 23.15 -15.58 -0.36
C PRO A 548 22.24 -16.70 -0.88
N LYS A 549 21.44 -17.31 0.02
CA LYS A 549 20.45 -18.34 -0.34
C LYS A 549 19.13 -17.76 -0.90
N GLY A 550 18.94 -16.47 -0.72
CA GLY A 550 17.82 -15.66 -1.22
C GLY A 550 18.37 -14.30 -1.60
N TRP A 551 17.57 -13.24 -1.52
CA TRP A 551 17.96 -11.91 -1.98
C TRP A 551 19.14 -11.27 -1.23
N TYR A 552 19.33 -11.57 0.05
CA TYR A 552 20.37 -10.94 0.90
C TYR A 552 20.85 -11.87 2.02
N PHE A 553 21.96 -11.49 2.67
CA PHE A 553 22.47 -12.22 3.83
C PHE A 553 21.64 -11.97 5.09
N PRO A 554 21.42 -12.99 5.94
CA PRO A 554 20.56 -12.85 7.11
C PRO A 554 21.11 -11.86 8.15
N ASP A 555 20.27 -10.91 8.57
CA ASP A 555 20.54 -10.05 9.74
C ASP A 555 19.91 -10.64 11.00
N ARG A 556 20.76 -11.07 11.96
CA ARG A 556 20.32 -11.85 13.13
C ARG A 556 20.45 -11.10 14.45
N LYS A 557 20.75 -9.80 14.43
CA LYS A 557 21.13 -9.02 15.62
C LYS A 557 20.01 -8.11 16.15
N ASN A 558 18.75 -8.41 15.82
CA ASN A 558 17.64 -7.49 16.08
C ASN A 558 17.08 -7.65 17.52
N PHE A 559 17.85 -7.18 18.50
CA PHE A 559 17.42 -7.06 19.89
C PHE A 559 16.75 -5.72 20.13
N SER A 560 15.52 -5.72 20.65
CA SER A 560 14.63 -4.58 20.88
C SER A 560 14.44 -4.38 22.39
N PRO A 561 15.34 -3.64 23.08
CA PRO A 561 15.17 -3.27 24.49
C PRO A 561 14.11 -2.18 24.64
N ARG A 562 13.37 -2.24 25.75
CA ARG A 562 12.28 -1.30 26.08
C ARG A 562 12.29 -1.00 27.57
N VAL A 563 12.16 0.28 27.91
CA VAL A 563 12.12 0.77 29.28
C VAL A 563 11.02 1.82 29.38
N GLY A 564 10.17 1.69 30.39
CA GLY A 564 9.12 2.65 30.68
C GLY A 564 8.91 2.83 32.18
N PHE A 565 8.23 3.92 32.53
CA PHE A 565 7.78 4.15 33.89
C PHE A 565 6.40 4.80 33.90
N ALA A 566 5.66 4.55 34.98
CA ALA A 566 4.43 5.25 35.30
C ALA A 566 4.45 5.62 36.79
N TRP A 567 4.20 6.89 37.09
CA TRP A 567 4.31 7.45 38.43
C TRP A 567 3.09 8.28 38.79
N ASP A 568 2.47 8.02 39.95
CA ASP A 568 1.47 8.88 40.59
C ASP A 568 2.19 9.82 41.58
N PRO A 569 2.43 11.10 41.21
CA PRO A 569 3.25 12.00 42.03
C PRO A 569 2.58 12.36 43.36
N PHE A 570 1.25 12.33 43.41
CA PHE A 570 0.47 12.79 44.57
C PHE A 570 -0.12 11.63 45.39
N GLY A 571 -0.11 10.41 44.86
CA GLY A 571 -0.64 9.23 45.51
C GLY A 571 -2.17 9.20 45.61
N ASN A 572 -2.86 9.99 44.79
CA ASN A 572 -4.32 10.12 44.80
C ASN A 572 -4.99 9.54 43.54
N GLY A 573 -4.21 8.96 42.61
CA GLY A 573 -4.67 8.37 41.36
C GLY A 573 -5.26 9.35 40.35
N LYS A 574 -5.14 10.67 40.57
CA LYS A 574 -5.71 11.72 39.69
C LYS A 574 -4.68 12.38 38.79
N THR A 575 -3.40 12.12 38.99
CA THR A 575 -2.33 12.60 38.11
C THR A 575 -1.33 11.48 37.90
N SER A 576 -0.94 11.27 36.64
CA SER A 576 0.03 10.26 36.25
C SER A 576 1.09 10.91 35.35
N LEU A 577 2.36 10.71 35.70
CA LEU A 577 3.49 11.00 34.83
C LEU A 577 3.98 9.68 34.23
N ARG A 578 4.04 9.61 32.91
CA ARG A 578 4.42 8.40 32.16
C ARG A 578 5.51 8.74 31.18
N GLY A 579 6.41 7.80 30.92
CA GLY A 579 7.42 8.00 29.90
C GLY A 579 8.23 6.75 29.65
N GLY A 580 8.97 6.75 28.56
CA GLY A 580 9.91 5.68 28.29
C GLY A 580 10.61 5.79 26.95
N PHE A 581 11.39 4.75 26.67
CA PHE A 581 12.24 4.60 25.50
C PHE A 581 12.21 3.14 25.05
N GLY A 582 12.16 2.93 23.75
CA GLY A 582 12.33 1.61 23.17
C GLY A 582 12.94 1.65 21.77
N MET A 583 13.58 0.55 21.39
CA MET A 583 13.99 0.31 20.01
C MET A 583 13.04 -0.69 19.37
N PHE A 584 12.60 -0.46 18.14
CA PHE A 584 11.61 -1.26 17.43
C PHE A 584 12.12 -1.57 16.02
N TYR A 585 11.89 -2.78 15.52
CA TYR A 585 12.30 -3.17 14.18
C TYR A 585 11.08 -3.22 13.26
N ASP A 586 11.31 -2.94 11.97
CA ASP A 586 10.33 -3.18 10.91
C ASP A 586 10.59 -4.51 10.21
N THR A 587 9.51 -5.16 9.75
CA THR A 587 9.63 -6.18 8.71
C THR A 587 10.00 -5.51 7.40
N LEU A 588 10.89 -6.15 6.65
CA LEU A 588 11.13 -5.77 5.26
C LEU A 588 9.85 -6.01 4.45
N ASN A 589 9.60 -5.10 3.52
CA ASN A 589 8.41 -5.08 2.68
C ASN A 589 8.59 -6.10 1.54
N GLY A 590 7.58 -6.92 1.24
CA GLY A 590 7.66 -7.96 0.22
C GLY A 590 7.65 -7.42 -1.22
N TRP A 591 7.29 -6.15 -1.43
CA TRP A 591 7.45 -5.49 -2.74
C TRP A 591 8.91 -5.49 -3.24
N MET A 592 9.87 -5.56 -2.31
CA MET A 592 11.29 -5.65 -2.64
C MET A 592 11.60 -6.91 -3.46
N SER A 593 11.09 -8.07 -3.04
CA SER A 593 11.30 -9.31 -3.78
C SER A 593 10.41 -9.39 -5.00
N ASP A 594 9.17 -8.91 -4.93
CA ASP A 594 8.28 -8.85 -6.10
C ASP A 594 8.95 -8.22 -7.32
N TRP A 595 9.52 -7.03 -7.17
CA TRP A 595 10.19 -6.35 -8.28
C TRP A 595 11.52 -6.99 -8.65
N ALA A 596 12.26 -7.52 -7.69
CA ALA A 596 13.51 -8.22 -8.01
C ALA A 596 13.27 -9.57 -8.72
N THR A 597 12.09 -10.19 -8.59
CA THR A 597 11.75 -11.46 -9.24
C THR A 597 11.41 -11.34 -10.74
N ASP A 598 11.06 -10.14 -11.22
CA ASP A 598 10.76 -9.89 -12.65
C ASP A 598 12.02 -9.51 -13.45
N GLU A 599 13.18 -10.06 -13.05
CA GLU A 599 14.49 -9.60 -13.54
C GLU A 599 15.37 -10.71 -14.13
N PRO A 600 16.25 -10.36 -15.09
CA PRO A 600 17.14 -11.33 -15.71
C PRO A 600 18.08 -12.04 -14.74
N PRO A 601 18.32 -13.34 -14.94
CA PRO A 601 17.89 -14.15 -16.08
C PRO A 601 16.55 -14.89 -15.85
N PHE A 602 15.86 -14.75 -14.71
CA PHE A 602 14.68 -15.58 -14.39
C PHE A 602 13.37 -15.01 -14.93
N ALA A 603 13.36 -13.73 -15.22
CA ALA A 603 12.35 -13.00 -15.95
C ALA A 603 13.08 -11.88 -16.71
N GLY A 604 12.44 -11.11 -17.56
CA GLY A 604 13.16 -10.05 -18.24
C GLY A 604 12.34 -9.29 -19.24
N GLY A 605 12.89 -8.18 -19.70
CA GLY A 605 12.29 -7.38 -20.74
C GLY A 605 13.30 -6.93 -21.78
N ALA A 606 12.77 -6.56 -22.93
CA ALA A 606 13.48 -5.75 -23.90
C ALA A 606 13.07 -4.29 -23.70
N ASP A 607 14.02 -3.38 -23.84
CA ASP A 607 13.80 -1.94 -23.97
C ASP A 607 14.75 -1.46 -25.05
N ILE A 608 14.15 -0.82 -26.03
CA ILE A 608 14.71 -0.55 -27.33
C ILE A 608 14.47 0.93 -27.59
N PHE A 609 15.55 1.64 -27.90
CA PHE A 609 15.54 3.06 -28.22
C PHE A 609 15.90 3.23 -29.71
N PRO A 610 14.93 3.25 -30.64
CA PRO A 610 15.18 3.63 -32.03
C PRO A 610 15.76 5.04 -32.10
N ASP A 611 16.63 5.28 -33.08
CA ASP A 611 17.14 6.62 -33.35
C ASP A 611 16.49 7.27 -34.58
N SER A 612 16.67 8.57 -34.75
CA SER A 612 16.09 9.34 -35.87
C SER A 612 16.43 8.80 -37.27
N SER A 613 17.54 8.08 -37.46
CA SER A 613 17.88 7.46 -38.74
C SER A 613 16.97 6.28 -39.10
N MET A 614 16.31 5.70 -38.10
CA MET A 614 15.32 4.62 -38.23
C MET A 614 13.92 5.13 -38.56
N VAL A 615 13.76 6.43 -38.76
CA VAL A 615 12.58 7.09 -39.32
C VAL A 615 12.94 7.64 -40.71
N PRO A 616 12.93 6.83 -41.78
CA PRO A 616 13.56 7.23 -43.03
C PRO A 616 12.72 8.25 -43.82
N ALA A 617 13.39 9.16 -44.53
CA ALA A 617 12.72 10.21 -45.30
C ALA A 617 11.83 9.73 -46.47
N ASN A 618 12.09 8.54 -47.01
CA ASN A 618 11.53 8.10 -48.30
C ASN A 618 10.64 6.84 -48.22
N VAL A 619 10.59 6.17 -47.06
CA VAL A 619 9.79 4.97 -46.82
C VAL A 619 9.09 5.08 -45.47
N ALA A 620 8.05 4.27 -45.24
CA ALA A 620 7.36 4.27 -43.95
C ALA A 620 8.27 3.71 -42.86
N SER A 621 8.23 4.31 -41.67
CA SER A 621 8.84 3.74 -40.47
C SER A 621 8.26 2.36 -40.16
N THR A 622 9.15 1.43 -39.76
CA THR A 622 8.78 0.09 -39.33
C THR A 622 8.73 -0.07 -37.81
N ILE A 623 9.11 0.95 -37.03
CA ILE A 623 9.27 0.87 -35.56
C ILE A 623 8.03 0.27 -34.89
N LEU A 624 6.83 0.79 -35.19
CA LEU A 624 5.59 0.27 -34.58
C LEU A 624 5.26 -1.17 -35.01
N SER A 625 5.63 -1.55 -36.23
CA SER A 625 5.25 -2.86 -36.79
C SER A 625 6.24 -3.97 -36.47
N HIS A 626 7.53 -3.65 -36.39
CA HIS A 626 8.64 -4.59 -36.24
C HIS A 626 9.73 -3.95 -35.35
N PRO A 627 9.44 -3.66 -34.06
CA PRO A 627 10.34 -2.89 -33.21
C PRO A 627 11.72 -3.55 -33.05
N TYR A 628 11.75 -4.87 -32.81
CA TYR A 628 12.98 -5.66 -32.70
C TYR A 628 13.83 -5.63 -33.99
N GLU A 629 13.20 -5.94 -35.13
CA GLU A 629 13.92 -5.97 -36.42
C GLU A 629 14.44 -4.59 -36.82
N THR A 630 13.71 -3.52 -36.46
CA THR A 630 14.08 -2.15 -36.82
C THR A 630 15.42 -1.73 -36.20
N VAL A 631 15.69 -2.14 -34.96
CA VAL A 631 16.99 -1.89 -34.30
C VAL A 631 18.01 -3.01 -34.53
N GLY A 632 17.64 -4.07 -35.25
CA GLY A 632 18.52 -5.19 -35.58
C GLY A 632 18.79 -6.14 -34.40
N VAL A 633 17.87 -6.22 -33.42
CA VAL A 633 17.95 -7.18 -32.32
C VAL A 633 16.94 -8.31 -32.54
N ALA A 634 17.25 -9.50 -32.05
CA ALA A 634 16.31 -10.62 -32.10
C ALA A 634 15.18 -10.41 -31.08
N ASP A 635 13.95 -10.76 -31.44
CA ASP A 635 12.83 -10.84 -30.49
C ASP A 635 13.15 -11.92 -29.44
N PRO A 636 13.34 -11.56 -28.15
CA PRO A 636 13.70 -12.52 -27.11
C PRO A 636 12.48 -13.31 -26.59
N PHE A 637 11.27 -13.05 -27.10
CA PHE A 637 10.03 -13.69 -26.68
C PHE A 637 9.59 -14.82 -27.62
N PRO A 638 8.77 -15.79 -27.15
CA PRO A 638 8.29 -15.93 -25.77
C PRO A 638 9.42 -16.29 -24.80
N SER A 639 9.30 -15.79 -23.56
CA SER A 639 10.33 -15.97 -22.54
C SER A 639 10.52 -17.45 -22.17
N GLN A 640 11.76 -17.81 -21.86
CA GLN A 640 12.12 -19.15 -21.40
C GLN A 640 12.47 -19.12 -19.92
N ILE A 641 11.49 -19.39 -19.05
CA ILE A 641 11.64 -19.30 -17.59
C ILE A 641 11.61 -20.70 -16.94
N PRO A 642 12.69 -21.17 -16.27
CA PRO A 642 14.01 -20.55 -16.18
C PRO A 642 14.85 -20.81 -17.44
N PRO A 643 15.85 -19.96 -17.75
CA PRO A 643 16.72 -20.21 -18.88
C PRO A 643 17.72 -21.35 -18.60
N PRO A 644 18.32 -21.92 -19.65
CA PRO A 644 19.36 -22.92 -19.50
C PRO A 644 20.59 -22.36 -18.78
N THR A 645 21.28 -23.19 -17.99
CA THR A 645 22.44 -22.77 -17.17
C THR A 645 23.66 -22.30 -17.98
N ASN A 646 23.69 -22.58 -19.28
CA ASN A 646 24.72 -22.13 -20.22
C ASN A 646 24.20 -21.03 -21.17
N VAL A 647 23.10 -20.35 -20.81
CA VAL A 647 22.57 -19.21 -21.57
C VAL A 647 23.68 -18.20 -21.88
N ASP A 648 23.71 -17.73 -23.12
CA ASP A 648 24.56 -16.62 -23.53
C ASP A 648 23.80 -15.32 -23.21
N PHE A 649 24.26 -14.59 -22.19
CA PHE A 649 23.54 -13.43 -21.66
C PHE A 649 23.42 -12.29 -22.69
N VAL A 650 24.35 -12.17 -23.63
CA VAL A 650 24.28 -11.16 -24.70
C VAL A 650 23.22 -11.58 -25.72
N SER A 651 23.28 -12.82 -26.20
CA SER A 651 22.35 -13.35 -27.21
C SER A 651 20.91 -13.47 -26.69
N ALA A 652 20.74 -13.64 -25.38
CA ALA A 652 19.44 -13.64 -24.70
C ALA A 652 18.89 -12.23 -24.44
N GLY A 653 19.62 -11.16 -24.82
CA GLY A 653 19.21 -9.78 -24.60
C GLY A 653 19.34 -9.29 -23.16
N PHE A 654 20.07 -10.02 -22.30
CA PHE A 654 20.32 -9.65 -20.91
C PHE A 654 21.55 -8.74 -20.74
N LEU A 655 22.22 -8.29 -21.82
CA LEU A 655 23.40 -7.41 -21.82
C LEU A 655 23.44 -6.58 -23.13
N PRO A 656 24.02 -5.35 -23.15
CA PRO A 656 24.66 -4.61 -22.05
C PRO A 656 23.65 -4.06 -21.03
N GLY A 657 23.98 -4.19 -19.73
CA GLY A 657 23.03 -4.01 -18.63
C GLY A 657 22.10 -5.22 -18.52
N LEU A 658 21.74 -5.63 -17.29
CA LEU A 658 20.89 -6.81 -17.07
C LEU A 658 19.46 -6.69 -17.62
N GLY A 659 19.18 -5.77 -18.55
CA GLY A 659 17.87 -5.33 -19.01
C GLY A 659 17.50 -3.91 -18.51
N PRO A 660 16.49 -3.28 -19.11
CA PRO A 660 15.80 -2.11 -18.55
C PRO A 660 15.08 -2.47 -17.25
N SER A 661 14.89 -1.51 -16.36
CA SER A 661 14.06 -1.68 -15.15
C SER A 661 14.55 -2.66 -14.08
N ASN A 662 15.83 -3.05 -14.08
CA ASN A 662 16.35 -4.01 -13.10
C ASN A 662 16.38 -3.56 -11.64
N ASN A 663 15.59 -4.20 -10.81
CA ASN A 663 15.52 -3.94 -9.39
C ASN A 663 16.42 -4.91 -8.61
N PHE A 664 17.39 -4.35 -7.89
CA PHE A 664 18.33 -5.13 -7.08
C PHE A 664 18.05 -4.99 -5.60
N VAL A 665 18.63 -5.90 -4.81
CA VAL A 665 18.64 -5.82 -3.35
C VAL A 665 20.08 -5.74 -2.87
N ASP A 666 20.37 -4.83 -1.93
CA ASP A 666 21.66 -4.80 -1.26
C ASP A 666 21.87 -6.12 -0.52
N VAL A 667 22.88 -6.89 -0.93
CA VAL A 667 23.17 -8.21 -0.32
C VAL A 667 23.49 -8.13 1.18
N HIS A 668 23.85 -6.95 1.69
CA HIS A 668 24.11 -6.69 3.11
C HIS A 668 23.01 -5.88 3.80
N LEU A 669 21.81 -5.85 3.22
CA LEU A 669 20.63 -5.17 3.74
C LEU A 669 20.45 -5.43 5.25
N LYS A 670 20.17 -4.35 5.98
CA LYS A 670 19.93 -4.37 7.42
C LYS A 670 18.47 -4.10 7.71
N THR A 671 17.94 -4.75 8.74
CA THR A 671 16.56 -4.54 9.15
C THR A 671 16.39 -3.09 9.62
N PRO A 672 15.38 -2.35 9.09
CA PRO A 672 15.10 -1.00 9.55
C PRO A 672 14.69 -1.00 11.02
N TYR A 673 15.01 0.08 11.73
CA TYR A 673 14.67 0.22 13.15
C TYR A 673 14.38 1.67 13.55
N VAL A 674 13.60 1.82 14.61
CA VAL A 674 13.15 3.10 15.15
C VAL A 674 13.44 3.16 16.64
N TYR A 675 14.06 4.25 17.08
CA TYR A 675 14.10 4.65 18.49
C TYR A 675 12.86 5.49 18.79
N GLN A 676 11.98 4.99 19.65
CA GLN A 676 10.84 5.73 20.12
C GLN A 676 11.08 6.20 21.56
N TYR A 677 10.67 7.41 21.87
CA TYR A 677 10.74 7.96 23.23
C TYR A 677 9.59 8.93 23.49
N ASN A 678 9.12 8.94 24.74
CA ASN A 678 8.03 9.82 25.12
C ASN A 678 8.05 10.22 26.59
N LEU A 679 7.29 11.27 26.88
CA LEU A 679 6.96 11.73 28.23
C LEU A 679 5.58 12.39 28.21
N SER A 680 4.66 11.95 29.06
CA SER A 680 3.32 12.54 29.17
C SER A 680 2.84 12.71 30.61
N VAL A 681 1.98 13.71 30.78
CA VAL A 681 1.26 13.98 32.02
C VAL A 681 -0.23 13.87 31.76
N GLU A 682 -0.87 12.95 32.46
CA GLU A 682 -2.32 12.76 32.44
C GLU A 682 -2.92 13.31 33.75
N ARG A 683 -3.99 14.10 33.67
CA ARG A 683 -4.71 14.59 34.86
C ARG A 683 -6.23 14.48 34.71
N GLN A 684 -6.87 13.96 35.75
CA GLN A 684 -8.32 14.07 35.91
C GLN A 684 -8.65 15.52 36.28
N VAL A 685 -9.31 16.24 35.39
CA VAL A 685 -9.68 17.66 35.55
C VAL A 685 -11.15 17.85 35.97
N GLY A 686 -11.97 16.82 35.83
CA GLY A 686 -13.38 16.83 36.26
C GLY A 686 -13.97 15.43 36.34
N THR A 687 -15.26 15.33 36.65
CA THR A 687 -15.96 14.03 36.67
C THR A 687 -16.02 13.46 35.26
N GLY A 688 -15.36 12.32 35.04
CA GLY A 688 -15.25 11.67 33.74
C GLY A 688 -14.47 12.46 32.68
N LEU A 689 -13.76 13.53 33.06
CA LEU A 689 -12.97 14.37 32.15
C LEU A 689 -11.48 14.25 32.47
N MET A 690 -10.71 13.88 31.46
CA MET A 690 -9.27 13.62 31.53
C MET A 690 -8.55 14.49 30.50
N ALA A 691 -7.51 15.20 30.92
CA ALA A 691 -6.62 15.93 30.05
C ALA A 691 -5.24 15.24 30.03
N GLU A 692 -4.63 15.14 28.86
CA GLU A 692 -3.27 14.65 28.68
C GLU A 692 -2.48 15.64 27.83
N ILE A 693 -1.22 15.87 28.22
CA ILE A 693 -0.23 16.54 27.38
C ILE A 693 1.02 15.67 27.39
N GLY A 694 1.51 15.33 26.21
CA GLY A 694 2.68 14.51 26.01
C GLY A 694 3.57 15.00 24.90
N TYR A 695 4.82 14.60 24.97
CA TYR A 695 5.79 14.69 23.89
C TYR A 695 6.09 13.28 23.41
N ALA A 696 6.02 13.08 22.09
CA ALA A 696 6.38 11.84 21.43
C ALA A 696 7.46 12.13 20.38
N GLY A 697 8.53 11.34 20.39
CA GLY A 697 9.60 11.42 19.42
C GLY A 697 9.94 10.04 18.85
N SER A 698 10.39 10.05 17.60
CA SER A 698 10.84 8.87 16.86
C SER A 698 12.08 9.24 16.05
N SER A 699 13.11 8.40 16.09
CA SER A 699 14.30 8.50 15.21
C SER A 699 14.48 7.17 14.49
N SER A 700 14.20 7.17 13.20
CA SER A 700 14.15 6.00 12.33
C SER A 700 15.40 5.91 11.47
N HIS A 701 15.94 4.70 11.35
CA HIS A 701 17.22 4.44 10.71
C HIS A 701 17.14 3.24 9.78
N LYS A 702 17.94 3.32 8.71
CA LYS A 702 18.06 2.26 7.70
C LYS A 702 16.72 1.89 7.06
N LEU A 703 15.85 2.88 6.93
CA LEU A 703 14.59 2.73 6.23
C LEU A 703 14.87 2.44 4.74
N LEU A 704 13.99 1.64 4.13
CA LEU A 704 14.15 1.24 2.73
C LEU A 704 14.00 2.42 1.77
N THR A 705 14.81 2.42 0.72
CA THR A 705 14.81 3.42 -0.36
C THR A 705 15.47 2.85 -1.60
N TRP A 706 15.35 3.55 -2.72
CA TRP A 706 16.16 3.30 -3.91
C TRP A 706 17.46 4.10 -3.91
N VAL A 707 18.51 3.44 -4.40
CA VAL A 707 19.79 4.07 -4.72
C VAL A 707 20.40 3.36 -5.93
N ASP A 708 21.04 4.11 -6.83
CA ASP A 708 21.87 3.50 -7.88
C ASP A 708 23.15 2.96 -7.25
N GLN A 709 23.28 1.64 -7.12
CA GLN A 709 24.52 1.02 -6.58
C GLN A 709 25.64 0.94 -7.62
N ASN A 710 25.35 1.25 -8.88
CA ASN A 710 26.34 1.32 -9.94
C ASN A 710 26.41 2.74 -10.53
N PRO A 711 26.61 3.80 -9.73
CA PRO A 711 26.57 5.16 -10.23
C PRO A 711 27.73 5.42 -11.21
N MET A 712 27.58 6.46 -12.03
CA MET A 712 28.70 6.99 -12.82
C MET A 712 29.81 7.46 -11.88
N LEU A 713 31.06 7.11 -12.19
CA LEU A 713 32.22 7.73 -11.57
C LEU A 713 32.23 9.22 -11.92
N LEU A 714 32.29 10.08 -10.89
CA LEU A 714 32.21 11.54 -11.07
C LEU A 714 33.24 12.03 -12.10
N GLY A 715 32.76 12.74 -13.12
CA GLY A 715 33.59 13.28 -14.21
C GLY A 715 33.91 12.27 -15.34
N THR A 716 33.28 11.10 -15.35
CA THR A 716 33.42 10.08 -16.40
C THR A 716 32.05 9.56 -16.86
N SER A 717 32.03 8.73 -17.90
CA SER A 717 30.86 7.97 -18.36
C SER A 717 30.92 6.48 -17.98
N THR A 718 31.84 6.09 -17.11
CA THR A 718 32.02 4.71 -16.67
C THR A 718 31.38 4.52 -15.30
N ARG A 719 30.58 3.47 -15.13
CA ARG A 719 29.98 3.15 -13.84
C ARG A 719 30.93 2.36 -12.95
N VAL A 720 30.76 2.47 -11.63
CA VAL A 720 31.72 1.97 -10.61
C VAL A 720 31.99 0.46 -10.73
N LEU A 721 30.97 -0.35 -11.04
CA LEU A 721 31.11 -1.81 -11.16
C LEU A 721 31.80 -2.25 -12.46
N ASP A 722 31.82 -1.38 -13.47
CA ASP A 722 32.33 -1.71 -14.81
C ASP A 722 33.82 -1.38 -15.00
N VAL A 723 34.42 -0.64 -14.06
CA VAL A 723 35.81 -0.12 -14.16
C VAL A 723 36.86 -1.20 -14.47
N ASN A 724 36.66 -2.42 -13.97
CA ASN A 724 37.61 -3.52 -14.13
C ASN A 724 37.07 -4.67 -15.00
N LEU A 725 35.93 -4.47 -15.66
CA LEU A 725 35.37 -5.47 -16.56
C LEU A 725 35.99 -5.34 -17.96
N ALA A 726 36.02 -6.46 -18.69
CA ALA A 726 36.51 -6.47 -20.07
C ALA A 726 35.63 -5.61 -20.98
N ASP A 727 34.32 -5.60 -20.71
CA ASP A 727 33.36 -4.72 -21.34
C ASP A 727 32.83 -3.70 -20.32
N PRO A 728 33.19 -2.40 -20.44
CA PRO A 728 32.84 -1.37 -19.48
C PRO A 728 31.36 -0.92 -19.54
N THR A 729 30.52 -1.62 -20.30
CA THR A 729 29.06 -1.43 -20.34
C THR A 729 28.28 -2.66 -19.85
N THR A 730 28.95 -3.62 -19.21
CA THR A 730 28.34 -4.86 -18.73
C THR A 730 27.16 -4.59 -17.78
N TYR A 731 27.34 -3.73 -16.77
CA TYR A 731 26.29 -3.37 -15.83
C TYR A 731 25.71 -1.97 -16.13
N GLY A 732 24.39 -1.89 -16.19
CA GLY A 732 23.68 -0.64 -16.43
C GLY A 732 23.45 0.18 -15.16
N TYR A 733 22.42 1.03 -15.21
CA TYR A 733 21.79 1.60 -14.03
C TYR A 733 21.32 0.47 -13.11
N MET A 734 21.59 0.56 -11.81
CA MET A 734 21.25 -0.49 -10.84
C MET A 734 20.46 0.07 -9.66
N PRO A 735 19.16 0.36 -9.85
CA PRO A 735 18.30 0.78 -8.76
C PRO A 735 18.21 -0.37 -7.75
N THR A 736 18.72 -0.11 -6.55
CA THR A 736 18.87 -1.13 -5.52
C THR A 736 18.11 -0.72 -4.28
N PHE A 737 17.32 -1.64 -3.74
CA PHE A 737 16.75 -1.54 -2.41
C PHE A 737 17.85 -1.58 -1.35
N ALA A 738 17.99 -0.47 -0.62
CA ALA A 738 18.97 -0.33 0.44
C ALA A 738 18.38 0.33 1.69
N GLY A 739 18.94 -0.01 2.85
CA GLY A 739 18.56 0.58 4.14
C GLY A 739 19.33 1.87 4.42
N LEU A 740 19.01 2.94 3.69
CA LEU A 740 19.77 4.20 3.71
C LEU A 740 18.96 5.42 4.16
N ASN A 741 17.62 5.32 4.21
CA ASN A 741 16.80 6.43 4.68
C ASN A 741 16.81 6.56 6.20
N ASN A 742 16.72 7.81 6.65
CA ASN A 742 16.59 8.19 8.04
C ASN A 742 15.43 9.17 8.16
N ALA A 743 14.66 9.05 9.23
CA ALA A 743 13.54 9.94 9.52
C ALA A 743 13.55 10.36 10.99
N ASN A 744 13.03 11.54 11.28
CA ASN A 744 12.92 12.08 12.63
C ASN A 744 11.57 12.77 12.82
N TYR A 745 10.85 12.35 13.85
CA TYR A 745 9.56 12.91 14.24
C TYR A 745 9.63 13.48 15.64
N ASN A 746 9.04 14.66 15.83
CA ASN A 746 8.84 15.28 17.13
C ASN A 746 7.42 15.85 17.19
N GLY A 747 6.63 15.45 18.18
CA GLY A 747 5.26 15.90 18.33
C GLY A 747 4.90 16.23 19.77
N LEU A 748 4.25 17.38 19.98
CA LEU A 748 3.45 17.66 21.16
C LEU A 748 2.03 17.17 20.89
N LEU A 749 1.59 16.21 21.70
CA LEU A 749 0.28 15.59 21.65
C LEU A 749 -0.52 16.04 22.87
N ALA A 750 -1.65 16.71 22.64
CA ALA A 750 -2.58 17.10 23.69
C ALA A 750 -3.93 16.45 23.44
N SER A 751 -4.58 15.95 24.50
CA SER A 751 -5.92 15.40 24.41
C SER A 751 -6.80 15.77 25.59
N LEU A 752 -8.10 15.88 25.33
CA LEU A 752 -9.14 16.03 26.33
C LEU A 752 -10.22 15.00 26.05
N THR A 753 -10.36 14.02 26.94
CA THR A 753 -11.30 12.90 26.79
C THR A 753 -12.38 12.97 27.87
N LYS A 754 -13.63 12.95 27.43
CA LYS A 754 -14.83 12.86 28.27
C LYS A 754 -15.43 11.48 28.11
N ARG A 755 -15.36 10.67 29.17
CA ARG A 755 -16.11 9.41 29.27
C ARG A 755 -17.61 9.70 29.27
N GLU A 756 -18.37 8.76 28.72
CA GLU A 756 -19.83 8.81 28.71
C GLU A 756 -20.35 9.14 30.10
N THR A 757 -21.09 10.23 30.19
CA THR A 757 -21.64 10.72 31.46
C THR A 757 -22.95 11.43 31.18
N ASP A 758 -23.95 11.11 31.98
CA ASP A 758 -25.19 11.87 32.00
C ASP A 758 -24.99 13.21 32.72
N VAL A 759 -25.08 14.30 31.96
CA VAL A 759 -24.97 15.67 32.48
C VAL A 759 -26.37 16.27 32.54
N ARG A 760 -26.80 16.70 33.72
CA ARG A 760 -28.18 17.13 34.01
C ARG A 760 -28.89 17.94 32.91
N TYR A 761 -28.23 18.95 32.36
CA TYR A 761 -28.80 19.85 31.35
C TYR A 761 -28.36 19.55 29.92
N LEU A 762 -27.34 18.71 29.74
CA LEU A 762 -26.78 18.38 28.43
C LEU A 762 -27.15 16.97 27.98
N GLY A 763 -27.75 16.11 28.82
CA GLY A 763 -27.98 14.71 28.46
C GLY A 763 -26.68 13.90 28.50
N GLN A 764 -26.67 12.78 27.78
CA GLN A 764 -25.49 11.90 27.75
C GLN A 764 -24.47 12.43 26.75
N VAL A 765 -23.23 12.64 27.20
CA VAL A 765 -22.15 13.16 26.36
C VAL A 765 -20.87 12.36 26.55
N PHE A 766 -20.18 12.10 25.45
CA PHE A 766 -18.80 11.64 25.41
C PHE A 766 -18.08 12.31 24.24
N PHE A 767 -16.78 12.56 24.38
CA PHE A 767 -15.98 13.10 23.29
C PHE A 767 -14.49 12.91 23.54
N THR A 768 -13.72 13.00 22.47
CA THR A 768 -12.26 13.15 22.47
C THR A 768 -11.92 14.36 21.60
N LEU A 769 -11.21 15.32 22.18
CA LEU A 769 -10.58 16.43 21.47
C LEU A 769 -9.07 16.19 21.50
N GLY A 770 -8.45 16.05 20.33
CA GLY A 770 -7.02 15.90 20.15
C GLY A 770 -6.41 17.11 19.45
N TYR A 771 -5.19 17.45 19.81
CA TYR A 771 -4.38 18.43 19.12
C TYR A 771 -2.93 17.94 19.02
N THR A 772 -2.36 18.06 17.83
CA THR A 772 -0.99 17.66 17.51
C THR A 772 -0.28 18.84 16.88
N TRP A 773 0.82 19.25 17.53
CA TRP A 773 1.82 20.11 16.91
C TRP A 773 3.06 19.29 16.67
N SER A 774 3.42 19.06 15.41
CA SER A 774 4.50 18.14 15.06
C SER A 774 5.41 18.62 13.93
N HIS A 775 6.53 17.92 13.76
CA HIS A 775 7.41 18.04 12.62
C HIS A 775 7.98 16.66 12.28
N ASN A 776 7.75 16.21 11.06
CA ASN A 776 8.35 15.01 10.49
C ASN A 776 9.37 15.37 9.39
N LEU A 777 10.58 14.85 9.51
CA LEU A 777 11.68 15.05 8.57
C LEU A 777 12.19 13.71 8.08
N ASP A 778 12.53 13.59 6.80
CA ASP A 778 13.20 12.43 6.24
C ASP A 778 14.02 12.81 5.00
N ASN A 779 14.85 11.87 4.51
CA ASN A 779 15.47 11.95 3.17
C ASN A 779 14.76 11.05 2.15
N GLY A 780 13.51 10.68 2.42
CA GLY A 780 12.66 9.85 1.58
C GLY A 780 11.59 9.15 2.40
N SER A 781 10.34 9.51 2.13
CA SER A 781 9.16 9.15 2.94
C SER A 781 8.68 7.71 2.74
N GLY A 782 9.14 7.05 1.70
CA GLY A 782 8.86 5.66 1.34
C GLY A 782 9.71 5.24 0.14
N PHE A 783 9.69 3.96 -0.23
CA PHE A 783 10.43 3.49 -1.40
C PHE A 783 9.67 3.72 -2.72
N ASN A 784 8.41 4.19 -2.68
CA ASN A 784 7.68 4.69 -3.85
C ASN A 784 6.90 5.96 -3.53
N SER A 785 7.46 6.78 -2.64
CA SER A 785 6.93 8.11 -2.33
C SER A 785 7.39 9.13 -3.38
N ARG A 786 6.95 10.40 -3.28
CA ARG A 786 7.35 11.45 -4.25
C ARG A 786 8.88 11.59 -4.33
N MET A 787 9.55 11.43 -3.19
CA MET A 787 11.00 11.27 -3.08
C MET A 787 11.34 9.83 -2.69
N SER A 788 11.58 8.97 -3.68
CA SER A 788 11.85 7.53 -3.51
C SER A 788 13.32 7.13 -3.77
N TYR A 789 14.10 8.02 -4.39
CA TYR A 789 15.51 7.83 -4.72
C TYR A 789 16.42 8.77 -3.94
N ILE A 790 17.56 8.24 -3.49
CA ILE A 790 18.60 9.06 -2.86
C ILE A 790 19.90 9.07 -3.67
N PRO A 791 20.65 10.19 -3.71
CA PRO A 791 21.91 10.25 -4.45
C PRO A 791 23.00 9.39 -3.80
N PHE A 792 23.63 8.50 -4.56
CA PHE A 792 24.67 7.60 -4.07
C PHE A 792 25.83 8.30 -3.34
N TYR A 793 26.32 9.42 -3.88
CA TYR A 793 27.47 10.14 -3.30
C TYR A 793 27.11 10.98 -2.07
N ASN A 794 25.83 11.29 -1.85
CA ASN A 794 25.36 12.06 -0.71
C ASN A 794 23.91 11.73 -0.34
N HIS A 795 23.73 10.72 0.51
CA HIS A 795 22.41 10.25 0.95
C HIS A 795 21.59 11.30 1.73
N HIS A 796 22.22 12.38 2.21
CA HIS A 796 21.54 13.46 2.97
C HIS A 796 21.18 14.66 2.12
N GLN A 797 21.51 14.67 0.83
CA GLN A 797 21.27 15.81 -0.05
C GLN A 797 19.79 16.21 -0.11
N LEU A 798 18.89 15.25 0.03
CA LEU A 798 17.44 15.42 -0.07
C LEU A 798 16.73 15.40 1.30
N TYR A 799 17.46 15.61 2.41
CA TYR A 799 16.86 15.60 3.74
C TYR A 799 15.98 16.84 3.97
N GLY A 800 14.68 16.64 4.16
CA GLY A 800 13.67 17.70 4.19
C GLY A 800 12.40 17.28 4.94
N ASN A 801 11.30 18.01 4.72
CA ASN A 801 10.00 17.65 5.28
C ASN A 801 9.49 16.37 4.62
N SER A 802 8.96 15.47 5.43
CA SER A 802 8.31 14.24 4.94
C SER A 802 7.05 14.54 4.13
N ASP A 803 6.70 13.69 3.18
CA ASP A 803 5.47 13.79 2.37
C ASP A 803 4.19 13.85 3.21
N PHE A 804 4.22 13.30 4.43
CA PHE A 804 3.13 13.31 5.40
C PHE A 804 3.41 14.21 6.62
N ASP A 805 4.28 15.22 6.49
CA ASP A 805 4.53 16.24 7.52
C ASP A 805 3.32 17.18 7.70
N VAL A 806 2.49 16.90 8.70
CA VAL A 806 1.39 17.78 9.11
C VAL A 806 1.77 18.51 10.40
N ARG A 807 2.05 19.81 10.27
CA ARG A 807 2.50 20.64 11.39
C ARG A 807 1.46 20.80 12.49
N GLN A 808 0.22 21.03 12.09
CA GLN A 808 -0.87 21.37 13.00
C GLN A 808 -2.05 20.51 12.66
N ARG A 809 -2.56 19.72 13.62
CA ARG A 809 -3.76 18.90 13.43
C ARG A 809 -4.63 18.92 14.68
N LEU A 810 -5.89 19.27 14.50
CA LEU A 810 -6.93 19.20 15.51
C LEU A 810 -7.94 18.12 15.09
N THR A 811 -8.26 17.24 16.03
CA THR A 811 -9.23 16.16 15.86
C THR A 811 -10.31 16.29 16.93
N PHE A 812 -11.57 16.17 16.55
CA PHE A 812 -12.67 16.11 17.50
C PHE A 812 -13.64 15.01 17.07
N SER A 813 -13.96 14.11 18.00
CA SER A 813 -14.98 13.08 17.80
C SER A 813 -15.78 12.89 19.07
N GLY A 814 -17.05 12.52 18.96
CA GLY A 814 -17.87 12.28 20.13
C GLY A 814 -19.31 11.90 19.82
N GLY A 815 -20.11 11.85 20.87
CA GLY A 815 -21.54 11.60 20.80
C GLY A 815 -22.28 12.41 21.85
N TRP A 816 -23.44 12.90 21.46
CA TRP A 816 -24.32 13.71 22.29
C TRP A 816 -25.77 13.27 22.13
N GLU A 817 -26.33 12.66 23.17
CA GLU A 817 -27.78 12.44 23.26
C GLU A 817 -28.47 13.73 23.67
N LEU A 818 -29.23 14.30 22.74
CA LEU A 818 -29.88 15.60 22.93
C LEU A 818 -31.00 15.47 23.97
N PRO A 819 -30.99 16.29 25.04
CA PRO A 819 -31.90 16.13 26.16
C PRO A 819 -33.30 16.71 25.88
N PHE A 820 -33.79 16.71 24.63
CA PHE A 820 -35.07 17.33 24.25
C PHE A 820 -36.25 16.81 25.07
N ALA A 821 -36.30 15.51 25.36
CA ALA A 821 -37.35 14.92 26.22
C ALA A 821 -37.32 15.42 27.67
N ARG A 822 -36.16 15.90 28.13
CA ARG A 822 -35.96 16.48 29.47
C ARG A 822 -36.20 18.00 29.45
N LEU A 823 -35.76 18.68 28.39
CA LEU A 823 -35.94 20.13 28.19
C LEU A 823 -37.41 20.49 27.92
N TRP A 824 -38.14 19.61 27.23
CA TRP A 824 -39.57 19.76 26.98
C TRP A 824 -40.34 18.55 27.50
N SER A 825 -40.50 18.47 28.82
CA SER A 825 -41.12 17.33 29.50
C SER A 825 -42.55 17.03 29.03
N GLY A 826 -43.33 18.07 28.71
CA GLY A 826 -44.69 17.99 28.16
C GLY A 826 -44.78 17.87 26.63
N GLY A 827 -43.65 17.82 25.92
CA GLY A 827 -43.63 17.66 24.46
C GLY A 827 -43.98 16.23 24.02
N PRO A 828 -44.44 16.05 22.77
CA PRO A 828 -44.70 14.71 22.23
C PRO A 828 -43.43 13.85 22.30
N LYS A 829 -43.47 12.72 23.00
CA LYS A 829 -42.28 11.85 23.15
C LYS A 829 -41.71 11.41 21.82
N ARG A 830 -42.57 11.11 20.84
CA ARG A 830 -42.17 10.81 19.45
C ARG A 830 -41.27 11.87 18.79
N LEU A 831 -41.38 13.13 19.20
CA LEU A 831 -40.58 14.24 18.64
C LEU A 831 -39.40 14.64 19.54
N THR A 832 -39.36 14.16 20.78
CA THR A 832 -38.40 14.64 21.81
C THR A 832 -37.43 13.56 22.29
N THR A 833 -37.67 12.27 21.99
CA THR A 833 -36.77 11.16 22.34
C THR A 833 -36.00 10.66 21.12
N GLY A 834 -34.77 10.16 21.32
CA GLY A 834 -33.99 9.48 20.27
C GLY A 834 -33.09 10.38 19.43
N TRP A 835 -33.05 11.68 19.71
CA TRP A 835 -32.16 12.62 19.02
C TRP A 835 -30.73 12.46 19.52
N SER A 836 -29.81 12.18 18.60
CA SER A 836 -28.38 12.04 18.90
C SER A 836 -27.54 12.74 17.82
N LEU A 837 -26.38 13.27 18.20
CA LEU A 837 -25.41 13.87 17.30
C LEU A 837 -24.04 13.21 17.48
N TYR A 838 -23.42 12.79 16.37
CA TYR A 838 -22.12 12.12 16.36
C TYR A 838 -21.16 12.83 15.38
N PRO A 839 -20.47 13.90 15.81
CA PRO A 839 -19.57 14.63 14.95
C PRO A 839 -18.19 13.97 14.84
N ILE A 840 -17.56 14.12 13.68
CA ILE A 840 -16.12 14.01 13.50
C ILE A 840 -15.66 15.29 12.80
N VAL A 841 -14.66 15.96 13.37
CA VAL A 841 -14.07 17.17 12.81
C VAL A 841 -12.57 17.01 12.75
N PHE A 842 -12.00 17.27 11.57
CA PHE A 842 -10.57 17.36 11.35
C PHE A 842 -10.25 18.76 10.83
N ALA A 843 -9.26 19.41 11.43
CA ALA A 843 -8.71 20.66 10.92
C ALA A 843 -7.18 20.55 10.96
N GLN A 844 -6.51 20.79 9.84
CA GLN A 844 -5.06 20.63 9.75
C GLN A 844 -4.40 21.63 8.82
N SER A 845 -3.08 21.81 8.97
CA SER A 845 -2.25 22.43 7.95
C SER A 845 -2.17 21.55 6.69
N GLY A 846 -1.79 22.14 5.55
CA GLY A 846 -1.49 21.38 4.34
C GLY A 846 -0.27 20.45 4.51
N ILE A 847 -0.18 19.47 3.61
CA ILE A 847 1.02 18.64 3.42
C ILE A 847 2.05 19.40 2.56
N PRO A 848 3.33 19.00 2.57
CA PRO A 848 4.34 19.59 1.69
C PRO A 848 4.02 19.42 0.19
N LEU A 849 4.52 20.38 -0.61
CA LEU A 849 4.43 20.40 -2.07
C LEU A 849 5.86 20.43 -2.65
N ASP A 850 6.09 19.63 -3.67
CA ASP A 850 7.35 19.64 -4.43
C ASP A 850 7.18 20.43 -5.72
N PHE A 851 8.19 21.23 -6.05
CA PHE A 851 8.28 21.90 -7.34
C PHE A 851 9.40 21.23 -8.13
N ARG A 852 9.06 20.54 -9.23
CA ARG A 852 10.04 20.11 -10.22
C ARG A 852 10.35 21.30 -11.12
N ALA A 853 11.61 21.72 -11.13
CA ALA A 853 12.12 22.83 -11.95
C ALA A 853 12.79 22.30 -13.21
#